data_AF-A0A0L9TGY9-F1
#
_entry.id   AF-A0A0L9TGY9-F1
#
_cell.length_a   1.000
_cell.length_b   1.000
_cell.length_c   1.000
_cell.angle_alpha   90.00
_cell.angle_beta   90.00
_cell.angle_gamma   90.00
#
_symmetry.space_group_name_H-M   'P 1'
#
loop_
_entity.id
_entity.type
_entity.pdbx_description
1 polymer ?
#
loop_
_entity_poly.entity_id
_entity_poly.type
_entity_poly.pdbx_seq_one_letter_code
_entity_poly.pdbx_strand_id
1 'polypeptide(L)'
;MYALYDRITEEFEKSVSRKRKVSSSDSESEYFSSEEVDGYRRRSEKEHYYISDFETPRQFFDKGDGTDETTNAEAQKTEEQLTLLMQEVESLSKQKSDLKQEVENQTHEVKHLTAKNTELNDEILELDSLLKKEKDKVFDLQAQLNDNENQEKPNIADLMAKICELEQEIKSLQTQKDEMEEKLKCEQSEASTQREDLMDKLDMVQQRLNFMETVNKEVEAKMESQREQIYQDSTEINNLKDNLTNMRLVEKHMVAEKNRLLYRLRDLELNLESQMSQKSELEEKLRDKNYEIKELTEENKVFQERNHELRTTMTQKGEELSNFVREHENHENGASMEVMTLKAKLNEMRLELDTMHEQKNKLEQQIERSQKEYVESLTRMENLNAKLATQIGDQEKMIEQLSEENKQAKVVFSKLKTVQVTAERKINELAEEFRRKMEDNIKLLHQRIHVAEQLNNENKYSYKITKQRYEEEYKDIGKKIAHYKDEKPTRIPNGFEFIALNGLDLAIENLEEYATRVTKMMCEVKFMMDRMREKNEEVKEMRDNVDYFRELLDKKEEQELLLRENLWILEAEVSKEGGDKLNLRKEVSQLEKKVGKLEKSVKKKEEDLVNLGEKKREAIRQLCFVIEFHRDRCNYIKDMATKNRLSNVTSKN
;
A
#
# COMPACT_ATOMS: atom_id res chain seq x y z
N MET A 1 -40.76 39.85 -45.24
CA MET A 1 -40.49 41.31 -45.20
C MET A 1 -39.47 41.68 -46.28
N TYR A 2 -39.82 41.53 -47.55
CA TYR A 2 -39.04 41.99 -48.71
C TYR A 2 -39.98 42.05 -49.92
N ALA A 3 -40.81 43.09 -49.96
CA ALA A 3 -41.83 43.33 -50.99
C ALA A 3 -42.34 44.78 -50.92
N LEU A 4 -41.42 45.74 -51.01
CA LEU A 4 -41.59 47.20 -51.13
C LEU A 4 -40.18 47.80 -51.26
N TYR A 5 -40.03 48.88 -52.04
CA TYR A 5 -38.75 49.41 -52.55
C TYR A 5 -38.07 48.43 -53.55
N ASP A 6 -37.80 48.75 -54.82
CA ASP A 6 -37.84 50.06 -55.51
C ASP A 6 -38.56 50.04 -56.86
N ARG A 7 -39.37 51.08 -57.08
CA ARG A 7 -39.91 51.53 -58.37
C ARG A 7 -40.16 53.03 -58.24
N ILE A 8 -40.01 53.78 -59.35
CA ILE A 8 -40.01 55.26 -59.50
C ILE A 8 -38.59 55.85 -59.53
N THR A 9 -38.10 56.12 -60.74
CA THR A 9 -37.75 57.47 -61.23
C THR A 9 -37.54 57.35 -62.75
N GLU A 10 -38.63 57.30 -63.50
CA GLU A 10 -38.62 57.31 -64.97
C GLU A 10 -39.91 57.96 -65.48
N GLU A 11 -39.81 59.19 -65.97
CA GLU A 11 -40.58 59.85 -67.05
C GLU A 11 -40.33 61.39 -67.00
N PHE A 12 -40.70 62.10 -68.09
CA PHE A 12 -40.72 63.58 -68.27
C PHE A 12 -39.37 64.35 -68.31
N GLU A 13 -39.05 65.17 -69.33
CA GLU A 13 -39.72 65.37 -70.64
C GLU A 13 -38.83 66.06 -71.72
N LYS A 14 -39.25 65.90 -73.00
CA LYS A 14 -39.06 66.73 -74.24
C LYS A 14 -38.06 67.91 -74.21
N SER A 15 -37.28 68.16 -75.29
CA SER A 15 -37.80 68.78 -76.54
C SER A 15 -36.72 68.88 -77.66
N VAL A 16 -36.99 68.47 -78.91
CA VAL A 16 -37.49 69.24 -80.10
C VAL A 16 -36.54 70.30 -80.71
N SER A 17 -35.91 69.99 -81.87
CA SER A 17 -35.76 70.84 -83.10
C SER A 17 -34.88 70.13 -84.16
N ARG A 18 -35.28 69.91 -85.43
CA ARG A 18 -35.59 70.80 -86.59
C ARG A 18 -34.41 71.20 -87.52
N LYS A 19 -33.96 70.24 -88.36
CA LYS A 19 -34.06 70.29 -89.84
C LYS A 19 -33.92 71.67 -90.56
N ARG A 20 -32.74 71.98 -91.15
CA ARG A 20 -32.54 72.40 -92.59
C ARG A 20 -31.12 72.92 -92.94
N LYS A 21 -30.43 72.21 -93.85
CA LYS A 21 -29.92 72.64 -95.19
C LYS A 21 -29.46 74.11 -95.39
N VAL A 22 -28.21 74.34 -95.83
CA VAL A 22 -27.78 74.96 -97.12
C VAL A 22 -26.26 75.34 -97.14
N SER A 23 -25.55 74.98 -98.24
CA SER A 23 -24.23 75.48 -98.76
C SER A 23 -22.98 75.34 -97.86
N SER A 24 -21.73 75.37 -98.35
CA SER A 24 -21.12 75.58 -99.70
C SER A 24 -19.74 74.90 -99.79
N SER A 25 -19.26 74.58 -101.01
CA SER A 25 -17.85 74.70 -101.52
C SER A 25 -16.66 74.11 -100.74
N ASP A 26 -15.56 73.62 -101.35
CA ASP A 26 -15.13 73.35 -102.75
C ASP A 26 -13.85 72.43 -102.66
N SER A 27 -13.07 72.00 -103.67
CA SER A 27 -13.01 72.21 -105.13
C SER A 27 -12.28 71.02 -105.84
N GLU A 28 -11.65 71.29 -107.00
CA GLU A 28 -10.42 70.69 -107.60
C GLU A 28 -10.53 69.93 -108.95
N SER A 29 -9.90 70.54 -109.97
CA SER A 29 -9.10 69.91 -111.07
C SER A 29 -9.83 69.01 -112.11
N GLU A 30 -9.38 68.78 -113.34
CA GLU A 30 -8.18 69.11 -114.16
C GLU A 30 -8.65 69.62 -115.56
N TYR A 31 -8.08 70.65 -116.22
CA TYR A 31 -6.81 70.77 -116.99
C TYR A 31 -6.91 70.42 -118.52
N PHE A 32 -5.89 70.83 -119.30
CA PHE A 32 -5.76 70.97 -120.78
C PHE A 32 -6.40 72.26 -121.36
N SER A 33 -5.67 73.24 -121.96
CA SER A 33 -4.57 73.24 -122.96
C SER A 33 -5.07 72.77 -124.35
N SER A 34 -5.01 73.56 -125.44
CA SER A 34 -3.87 74.29 -126.06
C SER A 34 -4.34 75.59 -126.78
N GLU A 35 -3.51 76.64 -127.00
CA GLU A 35 -2.70 76.95 -128.22
C GLU A 35 -3.59 77.22 -129.47
N GLU A 36 -3.50 78.28 -130.29
CA GLU A 36 -2.39 79.10 -130.86
C GLU A 36 -2.71 80.64 -130.71
N VAL A 37 -1.89 81.69 -130.87
CA VAL A 37 -0.85 82.11 -131.88
C VAL A 37 -1.45 82.26 -133.29
N ASP A 38 -1.28 83.30 -134.12
CA ASP A 38 -0.52 84.57 -134.17
C ASP A 38 -1.51 85.68 -134.67
N GLY A 39 -1.21 86.94 -135.01
CA GLY A 39 0.05 87.69 -135.14
C GLY A 39 -0.17 89.04 -135.84
N TYR A 40 0.67 90.04 -135.54
CA TYR A 40 0.60 91.36 -136.20
C TYR A 40 1.18 91.34 -137.62
N ARG A 41 0.48 91.98 -138.58
CA ARG A 41 1.18 92.95 -139.45
C ARG A 41 0.31 94.06 -140.06
N ARG A 42 0.96 95.23 -140.16
CA ARG A 42 0.55 96.45 -140.88
C ARG A 42 1.26 96.45 -142.26
N ARG A 43 0.92 97.40 -143.14
CA ARG A 43 1.69 97.77 -144.36
C ARG A 43 1.48 96.75 -145.53
N SER A 44 1.64 97.08 -146.82
CA SER A 44 2.28 98.27 -147.43
C SER A 44 1.83 98.51 -148.90
N GLU A 45 1.88 99.77 -149.34
CA GLU A 45 2.40 100.19 -150.69
C GLU A 45 1.57 99.82 -151.95
N LYS A 46 1.60 100.52 -153.11
CA LYS A 46 2.36 101.71 -153.58
C LYS A 46 1.77 102.32 -154.89
N GLU A 47 2.08 103.60 -155.16
CA GLU A 47 2.34 104.25 -156.49
C GLU A 47 1.25 104.16 -157.61
N HIS A 48 1.15 104.98 -158.67
CA HIS A 48 1.82 106.18 -159.23
C HIS A 48 0.70 107.17 -159.71
N TYR A 49 0.78 108.52 -159.72
CA TYR A 49 1.71 109.51 -160.33
C TYR A 49 1.32 109.98 -161.76
N TYR A 50 1.05 111.30 -161.89
CA TYR A 50 1.26 112.20 -163.05
C TYR A 50 0.22 112.45 -164.19
N ILE A 51 -0.12 113.76 -164.29
CA ILE A 51 -0.04 114.68 -165.46
C ILE A 51 -1.13 114.74 -166.58
N SER A 52 -1.69 115.97 -166.69
CA SER A 52 -2.09 116.78 -167.87
C SER A 52 -3.22 116.41 -168.86
N ASP A 53 -4.05 117.44 -169.10
CA ASP A 53 -4.30 118.07 -170.42
C ASP A 53 -5.54 117.76 -171.30
N PHE A 54 -6.04 118.91 -171.82
CA PHE A 54 -6.80 119.18 -173.06
C PHE A 54 -8.32 118.95 -173.19
N GLU A 55 -8.94 120.08 -173.57
CA GLU A 55 -10.05 120.27 -174.53
C GLU A 55 -11.54 120.18 -174.17
N THR A 56 -12.24 121.17 -174.74
CA THR A 56 -13.70 121.35 -174.87
C THR A 56 -14.20 120.58 -176.12
N PRO A 57 -15.50 120.26 -176.24
CA PRO A 57 -16.42 121.15 -176.97
C PRO A 57 -17.68 121.52 -176.13
N ARG A 58 -18.34 122.69 -176.21
CA ARG A 58 -18.71 123.62 -177.31
C ARG A 58 -20.03 123.23 -177.98
N GLN A 59 -20.83 124.26 -178.35
CA GLN A 59 -22.07 124.26 -179.18
C GLN A 59 -23.41 124.22 -178.40
N PHE A 60 -24.51 124.85 -178.86
CA PHE A 60 -24.70 125.76 -180.01
C PHE A 60 -25.75 126.88 -179.73
N PHE A 61 -25.97 127.69 -180.76
CA PHE A 61 -26.85 128.86 -180.94
C PHE A 61 -28.34 128.40 -181.04
N ASP A 62 -29.37 129.24 -181.27
CA ASP A 62 -29.38 130.60 -181.85
C ASP A 62 -30.56 131.49 -181.44
N LYS A 63 -30.48 132.73 -181.92
CA LYS A 63 -31.56 133.71 -182.22
C LYS A 63 -32.71 133.04 -182.99
N GLY A 64 -33.92 133.59 -183.08
CA GLY A 64 -34.30 135.02 -183.06
C GLY A 64 -34.59 135.51 -184.48
N ASP A 65 -35.19 136.69 -184.62
CA ASP A 65 -35.98 137.13 -185.78
C ASP A 65 -37.22 136.24 -186.09
N GLY A 66 -38.28 136.78 -186.69
CA GLY A 66 -38.45 138.19 -187.08
C GLY A 66 -39.80 138.46 -187.76
N THR A 67 -39.94 139.69 -188.25
CA THR A 67 -40.50 140.08 -189.57
C THR A 67 -41.47 139.10 -190.25
N ASP A 68 -42.67 139.50 -190.66
CA ASP A 68 -43.01 140.76 -191.33
C ASP A 68 -44.40 141.29 -190.90
N GLU A 69 -44.66 142.60 -190.87
CA GLU A 69 -44.95 143.41 -192.07
C GLU A 69 -45.93 142.72 -193.04
N THR A 70 -47.22 142.86 -192.76
CA THR A 70 -47.90 143.85 -193.60
C THR A 70 -49.10 144.50 -192.93
N THR A 71 -49.21 145.78 -193.20
CA THR A 71 -50.46 146.50 -193.27
C THR A 71 -50.32 147.53 -194.39
N ASN A 72 -51.43 147.96 -194.99
CA ASN A 72 -51.63 149.33 -195.47
C ASN A 72 -53.12 149.56 -195.78
N ALA A 73 -53.51 150.84 -195.91
CA ALA A 73 -54.86 151.33 -196.24
C ALA A 73 -55.72 150.31 -197.03
N GLU A 74 -56.72 149.68 -196.41
CA GLU A 74 -58.04 150.30 -196.28
C GLU A 74 -58.49 150.71 -194.86
N ALA A 75 -57.72 150.49 -193.78
CA ALA A 75 -58.10 151.04 -192.45
C ALA A 75 -56.99 151.36 -191.41
N GLN A 76 -55.85 150.63 -191.34
CA GLN A 76 -54.91 150.73 -190.19
C GLN A 76 -53.43 150.67 -190.65
N LYS A 77 -52.57 151.66 -190.27
CA LYS A 77 -51.09 151.49 -190.24
C LYS A 77 -50.29 152.44 -189.34
N THR A 78 -50.17 153.71 -189.73
CA THR A 78 -48.87 154.42 -189.62
C THR A 78 -48.58 155.18 -188.32
N GLU A 79 -49.47 155.19 -187.33
CA GLU A 79 -49.29 156.01 -186.11
C GLU A 79 -48.62 155.26 -184.94
N GLU A 80 -48.60 153.92 -184.96
CA GLU A 80 -48.15 153.09 -183.83
C GLU A 80 -46.64 152.75 -183.86
N GLN A 81 -45.98 152.81 -185.02
CA GLN A 81 -44.60 152.31 -185.17
C GLN A 81 -43.52 153.18 -184.50
N LEU A 82 -43.80 154.44 -184.12
CA LEU A 82 -42.80 155.31 -183.50
C LEU A 82 -42.82 155.30 -181.96
N THR A 83 -43.87 154.78 -181.33
CA THR A 83 -44.08 154.88 -179.87
C THR A 83 -43.80 153.58 -179.12
N LEU A 84 -44.04 152.42 -179.73
CA LEU A 84 -43.76 151.10 -179.13
C LEU A 84 -42.28 150.93 -178.72
N LEU A 85 -41.35 151.36 -179.57
CA LEU A 85 -39.90 151.33 -179.31
C LEU A 85 -39.47 152.11 -178.06
N MET A 86 -40.27 153.07 -177.60
CA MET A 86 -39.98 153.86 -176.41
C MET A 86 -40.36 153.13 -175.11
N GLN A 87 -41.36 152.24 -175.15
CA GLN A 87 -41.78 151.44 -173.98
C GLN A 87 -40.85 150.25 -173.69
N GLU A 88 -40.22 149.68 -174.72
CA GLU A 88 -39.35 148.51 -174.58
C GLU A 88 -38.04 148.82 -173.82
N VAL A 89 -37.44 149.98 -174.07
CA VAL A 89 -36.23 150.45 -173.36
C VAL A 89 -36.50 150.67 -171.87
N GLU A 90 -37.68 151.20 -171.53
CA GLU A 90 -38.06 151.49 -170.14
C GLU A 90 -38.38 150.20 -169.34
N SER A 91 -38.86 149.16 -170.02
CA SER A 91 -39.03 147.80 -169.46
C SER A 91 -37.69 147.17 -169.07
N LEU A 92 -36.73 147.11 -170.01
CA LEU A 92 -35.41 146.48 -169.81
C LEU A 92 -34.56 147.19 -168.74
N SER A 93 -34.75 148.51 -168.57
CA SER A 93 -34.15 149.28 -167.48
C SER A 93 -34.52 148.71 -166.10
N LYS A 94 -35.79 148.31 -165.93
CA LYS A 94 -36.34 147.85 -164.66
C LYS A 94 -35.89 146.43 -164.30
N GLN A 95 -35.92 145.51 -165.25
CA GLN A 95 -35.50 144.11 -165.04
C GLN A 95 -34.01 143.99 -164.61
N LYS A 96 -33.17 144.95 -165.01
CA LYS A 96 -31.77 145.08 -164.57
C LYS A 96 -31.62 145.50 -163.09
N SER A 97 -32.62 146.14 -162.50
CA SER A 97 -32.63 146.50 -161.08
C SER A 97 -32.82 145.27 -160.21
N ASP A 98 -33.83 144.45 -160.53
CA ASP A 98 -34.29 143.37 -159.66
C ASP A 98 -33.25 142.23 -159.55
N LEU A 99 -32.60 141.88 -160.68
CA LEU A 99 -31.49 140.91 -160.67
C LEU A 99 -30.26 141.37 -159.87
N LYS A 100 -30.08 142.68 -159.68
CA LYS A 100 -28.99 143.20 -158.84
C LYS A 100 -29.27 142.97 -157.35
N GLN A 101 -30.53 143.12 -156.94
CA GLN A 101 -31.00 142.86 -155.58
C GLN A 101 -30.79 141.39 -155.18
N GLU A 102 -31.04 140.45 -156.10
CA GLU A 102 -30.91 139.01 -155.87
C GLU A 102 -29.45 138.57 -155.62
N VAL A 103 -28.50 139.10 -156.40
CA VAL A 103 -27.06 138.82 -156.21
C VAL A 103 -26.57 139.32 -154.85
N GLU A 104 -27.11 140.43 -154.36
CA GLU A 104 -26.74 141.01 -153.06
C GLU A 104 -27.23 140.11 -151.90
N ASN A 105 -28.45 139.54 -151.98
CA ASN A 105 -28.97 138.57 -151.01
C ASN A 105 -28.08 137.30 -150.91
N GLN A 106 -27.78 136.67 -152.06
CA GLN A 106 -26.96 135.44 -152.10
C GLN A 106 -25.54 135.69 -151.55
N THR A 107 -25.01 136.90 -151.73
CA THR A 107 -23.70 137.33 -151.18
C THR A 107 -23.69 137.41 -149.64
N HIS A 108 -24.85 137.60 -148.99
CA HIS A 108 -24.96 137.57 -147.52
C HIS A 108 -25.05 136.15 -146.95
N GLU A 109 -25.76 135.24 -147.60
CA GLU A 109 -25.92 133.85 -147.13
C GLU A 109 -24.60 133.07 -147.14
N VAL A 110 -23.79 133.21 -148.20
CA VAL A 110 -22.46 132.60 -148.29
C VAL A 110 -21.56 133.03 -147.12
N LYS A 111 -21.60 134.31 -146.72
CA LYS A 111 -20.81 134.84 -145.59
C LYS A 111 -21.21 134.22 -144.26
N HIS A 112 -22.51 134.01 -144.03
CA HIS A 112 -23.03 133.35 -142.84
C HIS A 112 -22.56 131.89 -142.74
N LEU A 113 -22.61 131.15 -143.85
CA LEU A 113 -22.11 129.77 -143.90
C LEU A 113 -20.60 129.67 -143.69
N THR A 114 -19.79 130.61 -144.20
CA THR A 114 -18.34 130.61 -143.93
C THR A 114 -18.00 130.82 -142.46
N ALA A 115 -18.73 131.70 -141.74
CA ALA A 115 -18.50 131.93 -140.32
C ALA A 115 -18.83 130.70 -139.46
N LYS A 116 -19.90 129.98 -139.81
CA LYS A 116 -20.32 128.77 -139.08
C LYS A 116 -19.35 127.58 -139.29
N ASN A 117 -18.70 127.50 -140.45
CA ASN A 117 -17.65 126.50 -140.69
C ASN A 117 -16.34 126.79 -139.94
N THR A 118 -16.03 128.05 -139.63
CA THR A 118 -14.90 128.35 -138.73
C THR A 118 -15.21 127.98 -137.28
N GLU A 119 -16.41 128.31 -136.80
CA GLU A 119 -16.88 128.00 -135.43
C GLU A 119 -16.82 126.49 -135.12
N LEU A 120 -17.31 125.64 -136.04
CA LEU A 120 -17.26 124.19 -135.91
C LEU A 120 -15.83 123.60 -135.94
N ASN A 121 -14.88 124.23 -136.65
CA ASN A 121 -13.49 123.77 -136.67
C ASN A 121 -12.76 124.06 -135.35
N ASP A 122 -13.05 125.21 -134.72
CA ASP A 122 -12.48 125.56 -133.42
C ASP A 122 -13.03 124.62 -132.32
N GLU A 123 -14.33 124.28 -132.35
CA GLU A 123 -14.96 123.31 -131.44
C GLU A 123 -14.37 121.89 -131.57
N ILE A 124 -14.07 121.45 -132.81
CA ILE A 124 -13.38 120.17 -133.08
C ILE A 124 -11.97 120.15 -132.48
N LEU A 125 -11.21 121.25 -132.58
CA LEU A 125 -9.86 121.35 -132.02
C LEU A 125 -9.86 121.29 -130.49
N GLU A 126 -10.85 121.90 -129.82
CA GLU A 126 -10.99 121.82 -128.37
C GLU A 126 -11.32 120.40 -127.91
N LEU A 127 -12.23 119.71 -128.61
CA LEU A 127 -12.57 118.30 -128.36
C LEU A 127 -11.38 117.34 -128.53
N ASP A 128 -10.55 117.51 -129.57
CA ASP A 128 -9.37 116.66 -129.78
C ASP A 128 -8.31 116.87 -128.67
N SER A 129 -8.22 118.10 -128.13
CA SER A 129 -7.39 118.40 -126.95
C SER A 129 -7.89 117.70 -125.68
N LEU A 130 -9.21 117.63 -125.48
CA LEU A 130 -9.85 116.95 -124.36
C LEU A 130 -9.71 115.42 -124.48
N LEU A 131 -9.92 114.87 -125.68
CA LEU A 131 -9.74 113.44 -125.97
C LEU A 131 -8.32 112.98 -125.63
N LYS A 132 -7.32 113.78 -126.01
CA LYS A 132 -5.91 113.51 -125.69
C LYS A 132 -5.64 113.54 -124.19
N LYS A 133 -6.21 114.53 -123.48
CA LYS A 133 -6.08 114.66 -122.02
C LYS A 133 -6.77 113.53 -121.24
N GLU A 134 -7.91 113.03 -121.71
CA GLU A 134 -8.53 111.80 -121.16
C GLU A 134 -7.71 110.55 -121.48
N LYS A 135 -7.16 110.44 -122.69
CA LYS A 135 -6.29 109.33 -123.06
C LYS A 135 -5.05 109.24 -122.17
N ASP A 136 -4.43 110.38 -121.86
CA ASP A 136 -3.27 110.43 -120.96
C ASP A 136 -3.65 109.99 -119.53
N LYS A 137 -4.80 110.44 -118.99
CA LYS A 137 -5.35 109.93 -117.71
C LYS A 137 -5.61 108.42 -117.72
N VAL A 138 -6.10 107.87 -118.83
CA VAL A 138 -6.35 106.42 -118.96
C VAL A 138 -5.02 105.65 -118.93
N PHE A 139 -3.94 106.19 -119.49
CA PHE A 139 -2.60 105.62 -119.32
C PHE A 139 -2.11 105.70 -117.87
N ASP A 140 -2.30 106.82 -117.18
CA ASP A 140 -1.94 106.97 -115.76
C ASP A 140 -2.72 105.98 -114.86
N LEU A 141 -4.02 105.82 -115.09
CA LEU A 141 -4.87 104.87 -114.37
C LEU A 141 -4.52 103.41 -114.69
N GLN A 142 -4.19 103.09 -115.95
CA GLN A 142 -3.71 101.76 -116.33
C GLN A 142 -2.37 101.44 -115.65
N ALA A 143 -1.47 102.42 -115.53
CA ALA A 143 -0.21 102.27 -114.79
C ALA A 143 -0.46 102.02 -113.29
N GLN A 144 -1.30 102.83 -112.64
CA GLN A 144 -1.67 102.65 -111.23
C GLN A 144 -2.37 101.31 -110.96
N LEU A 145 -3.22 100.83 -111.88
CA LEU A 145 -3.84 99.52 -111.78
C LEU A 145 -2.80 98.40 -111.84
N ASN A 146 -1.87 98.47 -112.81
CA ASN A 146 -0.79 97.50 -112.97
C ASN A 146 0.16 97.51 -111.74
N ASP A 147 0.49 98.68 -111.20
CA ASP A 147 1.36 98.81 -110.03
C ASP A 147 0.70 98.28 -108.75
N ASN A 148 -0.61 98.52 -108.56
CA ASN A 148 -1.38 97.90 -107.47
C ASN A 148 -1.48 96.37 -107.66
N GLU A 149 -1.72 95.89 -108.88
CA GLU A 149 -1.74 94.44 -109.18
C GLU A 149 -0.38 93.79 -108.89
N ASN A 150 0.73 94.47 -109.19
CA ASN A 150 2.09 94.02 -108.90
C ASN A 150 2.46 94.11 -107.41
N GLN A 151 1.84 95.01 -106.63
CA GLN A 151 2.04 95.11 -105.18
C GLN A 151 1.16 94.12 -104.39
N GLU A 152 -0.06 93.84 -104.84
CA GLU A 152 -0.96 92.92 -104.12
C GLU A 152 -0.77 91.45 -104.52
N LYS A 153 -0.27 91.13 -105.72
CA LYS A 153 0.13 89.76 -106.09
C LYS A 153 1.06 89.08 -105.07
N PRO A 154 2.18 89.70 -104.62
CA PRO A 154 3.03 89.09 -103.59
C PRO A 154 2.32 89.00 -102.23
N ASN A 155 1.49 89.99 -101.83
CA ASN A 155 0.70 89.89 -100.59
C ASN A 155 -0.26 88.68 -100.62
N ILE A 156 -0.95 88.46 -101.75
CA ILE A 156 -1.86 87.33 -101.95
C ILE A 156 -1.09 86.01 -102.00
N ALA A 157 0.10 85.96 -102.62
CA ALA A 157 0.97 84.79 -102.62
C ALA A 157 1.48 84.44 -101.20
N ASP A 158 1.92 85.44 -100.43
CA ASP A 158 2.34 85.31 -99.03
C ASP A 158 1.20 84.82 -98.12
N LEU A 159 -0.04 85.28 -98.38
CA LEU A 159 -1.23 84.82 -97.67
C LEU A 159 -1.60 83.38 -98.04
N MET A 160 -1.52 83.00 -99.32
CA MET A 160 -1.70 81.60 -99.74
C MET A 160 -0.64 80.68 -99.14
N ALA A 161 0.64 81.10 -99.11
CA ALA A 161 1.71 80.35 -98.46
C ALA A 161 1.41 80.11 -96.97
N LYS A 162 1.01 81.16 -96.24
CA LYS A 162 0.61 81.06 -94.82
C LYS A 162 -0.64 80.18 -94.61
N ILE A 163 -1.60 80.20 -95.54
CA ILE A 163 -2.76 79.28 -95.50
C ILE A 163 -2.29 77.84 -95.68
N CYS A 164 -1.41 77.55 -96.64
CA CYS A 164 -0.86 76.20 -96.84
C CYS A 164 0.01 75.73 -95.65
N GLU A 165 0.78 76.62 -95.02
CA GLU A 165 1.52 76.34 -93.78
C GLU A 165 0.58 76.01 -92.63
N LEU A 166 -0.43 76.85 -92.37
CA LEU A 166 -1.43 76.62 -91.31
C LEU A 166 -2.27 75.37 -91.57
N GLU A 167 -2.59 75.04 -92.82
CA GLU A 167 -3.24 73.77 -93.16
C GLU A 167 -2.35 72.56 -92.86
N GLN A 168 -1.05 72.64 -93.13
CA GLN A 168 -0.10 71.58 -92.79
C GLN A 168 0.07 71.46 -91.26
N GLU A 169 0.10 72.58 -90.54
CA GLU A 169 0.10 72.59 -89.07
C GLU A 169 -1.18 71.96 -88.51
N ILE A 170 -2.36 72.32 -89.02
CA ILE A 170 -3.64 71.70 -88.64
C ILE A 170 -3.63 70.19 -88.93
N LYS A 171 -3.18 69.75 -90.11
CA LYS A 171 -3.07 68.31 -90.47
C LYS A 171 -2.10 67.55 -89.56
N SER A 172 -0.98 68.18 -89.18
CA SER A 172 0.00 67.66 -88.22
C SER A 172 -0.57 67.57 -86.80
N LEU A 173 -1.17 68.64 -86.28
CA LEU A 173 -1.80 68.68 -84.96
C LEU A 173 -2.99 67.71 -84.85
N GLN A 174 -3.78 67.54 -85.92
CA GLN A 174 -4.85 66.55 -85.98
C GLN A 174 -4.28 65.13 -85.88
N THR A 175 -3.19 64.82 -86.60
CA THR A 175 -2.53 63.52 -86.53
C THR A 175 -1.92 63.27 -85.15
N GLN A 176 -1.27 64.27 -84.55
CA GLN A 176 -0.76 64.18 -83.18
C GLN A 176 -1.88 64.00 -82.15
N LYS A 177 -3.00 64.71 -82.29
CA LYS A 177 -4.19 64.53 -81.46
C LYS A 177 -4.71 63.10 -81.56
N ASP A 178 -4.89 62.59 -82.77
CA ASP A 178 -5.49 61.27 -83.00
C ASP A 178 -4.54 60.14 -82.55
N GLU A 179 -3.21 60.30 -82.72
CA GLU A 179 -2.19 59.45 -82.08
C GLU A 179 -2.26 59.46 -80.55
N MET A 180 -2.42 60.65 -79.93
CA MET A 180 -2.51 60.77 -78.48
C MET A 180 -3.84 60.23 -77.93
N GLU A 181 -4.92 60.31 -78.71
CA GLU A 181 -6.22 59.75 -78.36
C GLU A 181 -6.20 58.21 -78.42
N GLU A 182 -5.53 57.61 -79.40
CA GLU A 182 -5.29 56.15 -79.43
C GLU A 182 -4.32 55.68 -78.33
N LYS A 183 -3.25 56.43 -78.04
CA LYS A 183 -2.38 56.14 -76.87
C LYS A 183 -3.18 56.16 -75.57
N LEU A 184 -4.04 57.15 -75.36
CA LEU A 184 -4.95 57.21 -74.20
C LEU A 184 -5.93 56.03 -74.15
N LYS A 185 -6.50 55.60 -75.28
CA LYS A 185 -7.37 54.40 -75.33
C LYS A 185 -6.60 53.13 -74.98
N CYS A 186 -5.38 52.96 -75.50
CA CYS A 186 -4.50 51.84 -75.16
C CYS A 186 -4.16 51.84 -73.67
N GLU A 187 -3.63 52.94 -73.13
CA GLU A 187 -3.31 53.09 -71.71
C GLU A 187 -4.54 52.89 -70.81
N GLN A 188 -5.71 53.40 -71.20
CA GLN A 188 -6.97 53.17 -70.47
C GLN A 188 -7.40 51.70 -70.50
N SER A 189 -7.20 51.00 -71.63
CA SER A 189 -7.51 49.57 -71.73
C SER A 189 -6.54 48.70 -70.91
N GLU A 190 -5.25 49.03 -70.91
CA GLU A 190 -4.23 48.37 -70.08
C GLU A 190 -4.45 48.64 -68.58
N ALA A 191 -4.78 49.88 -68.20
CA ALA A 191 -5.14 50.21 -66.83
C ALA A 191 -6.44 49.51 -66.39
N SER A 192 -7.41 49.33 -67.30
CA SER A 192 -8.63 48.59 -67.03
C SER A 192 -8.36 47.10 -66.82
N THR A 193 -7.58 46.46 -67.69
CA THR A 193 -7.22 45.04 -67.53
C THR A 193 -6.38 44.83 -66.28
N GLN A 194 -5.39 45.69 -65.98
CA GLN A 194 -4.64 45.64 -64.72
C GLN A 194 -5.54 45.80 -63.48
N ARG A 195 -6.58 46.65 -63.54
CA ARG A 195 -7.53 46.82 -62.44
C ARG A 195 -8.39 45.57 -62.23
N GLU A 196 -8.80 44.91 -63.31
CA GLU A 196 -9.58 43.67 -63.28
C GLU A 196 -8.72 42.49 -62.78
N ASP A 197 -7.48 42.39 -63.27
CA ASP A 197 -6.45 41.45 -62.83
C ASP A 197 -6.07 41.66 -61.34
N LEU A 198 -6.23 42.87 -60.79
CA LEU A 198 -6.10 43.15 -59.35
C LEU A 198 -7.38 42.85 -58.56
N MET A 199 -8.56 43.01 -59.16
CA MET A 199 -9.84 42.66 -58.57
C MET A 199 -9.95 41.15 -58.34
N ASP A 200 -9.60 40.34 -59.34
CA ASP A 200 -9.55 38.87 -59.23
C ASP A 200 -8.59 38.40 -58.13
N LYS A 201 -7.44 39.08 -57.98
CA LYS A 201 -6.49 38.80 -56.89
C LYS A 201 -7.04 39.19 -55.52
N LEU A 202 -7.79 40.30 -55.43
CA LEU A 202 -8.46 40.73 -54.21
C LEU A 202 -9.56 39.74 -53.79
N ASP A 203 -10.40 39.32 -54.74
CA ASP A 203 -11.46 38.34 -54.49
C ASP A 203 -10.89 36.96 -54.12
N MET A 204 -9.81 36.50 -54.76
CA MET A 204 -9.09 35.29 -54.35
C MET A 204 -8.54 35.40 -52.92
N VAL A 205 -7.98 36.55 -52.55
CA VAL A 205 -7.49 36.81 -51.18
C VAL A 205 -8.64 36.85 -50.18
N GLN A 206 -9.78 37.46 -50.52
CA GLN A 206 -10.97 37.51 -49.66
C GLN A 206 -11.59 36.11 -49.46
N GLN A 207 -11.71 35.31 -50.52
CA GLN A 207 -12.16 33.91 -50.42
C GLN A 207 -11.22 33.09 -49.53
N ARG A 208 -9.91 33.24 -49.70
CA ARG A 208 -8.89 32.58 -48.87
C ARG A 208 -8.94 33.03 -47.41
N LEU A 209 -9.21 34.32 -47.14
CA LEU A 209 -9.39 34.85 -45.79
C LEU A 209 -10.63 34.23 -45.13
N ASN A 210 -11.77 34.23 -45.84
CA ASN A 210 -13.01 33.62 -45.36
C ASN A 210 -12.84 32.12 -45.03
N PHE A 211 -12.14 31.38 -45.90
CA PHE A 211 -11.79 29.97 -45.65
C PHE A 211 -10.89 29.80 -44.41
N MET A 212 -9.87 30.66 -44.25
CA MET A 212 -9.00 30.59 -43.08
C MET A 212 -9.76 30.93 -41.78
N GLU A 213 -10.74 31.83 -41.84
CA GLU A 213 -11.62 32.16 -40.71
C GLU A 213 -12.54 30.98 -40.32
N THR A 214 -13.08 30.23 -41.28
CA THR A 214 -13.87 29.03 -40.96
C THR A 214 -13.01 27.91 -40.37
N VAL A 215 -11.79 27.70 -40.88
CA VAL A 215 -10.82 26.75 -40.31
C VAL A 215 -10.43 27.15 -38.88
N ASN A 216 -10.18 28.43 -38.62
CA ASN A 216 -9.87 28.91 -37.26
C ASN A 216 -11.02 28.61 -36.29
N LYS A 217 -12.27 28.88 -36.66
CA LYS A 217 -13.46 28.58 -35.83
C LYS A 217 -13.62 27.07 -35.56
N GLU A 218 -13.31 26.22 -36.53
CA GLU A 218 -13.32 24.77 -36.35
C GLU A 218 -12.22 24.30 -35.38
N VAL A 219 -11.03 24.89 -35.46
CA VAL A 219 -9.91 24.61 -34.54
C VAL A 219 -10.22 25.10 -33.14
N GLU A 220 -10.79 26.30 -32.97
CA GLU A 220 -11.23 26.82 -31.67
C GLU A 220 -12.27 25.91 -31.01
N ALA A 221 -13.29 25.48 -31.75
CA ALA A 221 -14.31 24.55 -31.26
C ALA A 221 -13.72 23.19 -30.84
N LYS A 222 -12.75 22.66 -31.60
CA LYS A 222 -12.02 21.43 -31.26
C LYS A 222 -11.16 21.61 -29.99
N MET A 223 -10.48 22.74 -29.85
CA MET A 223 -9.67 23.07 -28.68
C MET A 223 -10.52 23.22 -27.41
N GLU A 224 -11.74 23.76 -27.51
CA GLU A 224 -12.64 23.86 -26.36
C GLU A 224 -13.24 22.51 -25.97
N SER A 225 -13.68 21.71 -26.95
CA SER A 225 -14.13 20.33 -26.70
C SER A 225 -13.03 19.47 -26.06
N GLN A 226 -11.76 19.65 -26.47
CA GLN A 226 -10.62 19.00 -25.82
C GLN A 226 -10.35 19.53 -24.40
N ARG A 227 -10.54 20.84 -24.13
CA ARG A 227 -10.48 21.38 -22.77
C ARG A 227 -11.54 20.77 -21.87
N GLU A 228 -12.80 20.71 -22.31
CA GLU A 228 -13.88 20.09 -21.52
C GLU A 228 -13.66 18.59 -21.27
N GLN A 229 -13.12 17.84 -22.25
CA GLN A 229 -12.71 16.45 -22.03
C GLN A 229 -11.59 16.36 -20.97
N ILE A 230 -10.55 17.20 -21.04
CA ILE A 230 -9.46 17.23 -20.05
C ILE A 230 -9.98 17.59 -18.65
N TYR A 231 -10.99 18.47 -18.53
CA TYR A 231 -11.65 18.73 -17.25
C TYR A 231 -12.42 17.51 -16.74
N GLN A 232 -13.18 16.81 -17.59
CA GLN A 232 -13.90 15.58 -17.22
C GLN A 232 -12.92 14.48 -16.77
N ASP A 233 -11.89 14.18 -17.57
CA ASP A 233 -10.84 13.21 -17.27
C ASP A 233 -10.15 13.54 -15.94
N SER A 234 -9.84 14.83 -15.70
CA SER A 234 -9.25 15.31 -14.44
C SER A 234 -10.18 15.09 -13.24
N THR A 235 -11.49 15.30 -13.39
CA THR A 235 -12.45 14.98 -12.31
C THR A 235 -12.57 13.49 -12.04
N GLU A 236 -12.55 12.64 -13.08
CA GLU A 236 -12.57 11.18 -12.91
C GLU A 236 -11.28 10.67 -12.24
N ILE A 237 -10.11 11.17 -12.65
CA ILE A 237 -8.82 10.85 -12.02
C ILE A 237 -8.82 11.21 -10.53
N ASN A 238 -9.39 12.37 -10.14
CA ASN A 238 -9.49 12.74 -8.73
C ASN A 238 -10.50 11.85 -7.97
N ASN A 239 -11.67 11.55 -8.55
CA ASN A 239 -12.64 10.63 -7.95
C ASN A 239 -12.05 9.21 -7.75
N LEU A 240 -11.31 8.69 -8.73
CA LEU A 240 -10.62 7.40 -8.65
C LEU A 240 -9.50 7.41 -7.60
N LYS A 241 -8.75 8.51 -7.50
CA LYS A 241 -7.71 8.72 -6.48
C LYS A 241 -8.30 8.73 -5.06
N ASP A 242 -9.45 9.37 -4.85
CA ASP A 242 -10.12 9.39 -3.54
C ASP A 242 -10.80 8.06 -3.21
N ASN A 243 -11.31 7.34 -4.21
CA ASN A 243 -11.73 5.94 -4.03
C ASN A 243 -10.55 5.02 -3.64
N LEU A 244 -9.36 5.24 -4.22
CA LEU A 244 -8.14 4.49 -3.85
C LEU A 244 -7.62 4.82 -2.44
N THR A 245 -7.71 6.08 -1.98
CA THR A 245 -7.34 6.42 -0.60
C THR A 245 -8.33 5.83 0.41
N ASN A 246 -9.64 5.90 0.12
CA ASN A 246 -10.69 5.26 0.92
C ASN A 246 -10.52 3.73 0.99
N MET A 247 -10.29 3.07 -0.14
CA MET A 247 -10.05 1.61 -0.18
C MET A 247 -8.81 1.22 0.63
N ARG A 248 -7.73 2.01 0.58
CA ARG A 248 -6.52 1.81 1.39
C ARG A 248 -6.75 2.03 2.89
N LEU A 249 -7.70 2.90 3.28
CA LEU A 249 -8.10 3.05 4.69
C LEU A 249 -8.90 1.83 5.17
N VAL A 250 -9.82 1.31 4.36
CA VAL A 250 -10.56 0.07 4.64
C VAL A 250 -9.61 -1.13 4.74
N GLU A 251 -8.66 -1.27 3.82
CA GLU A 251 -7.62 -2.31 3.86
C GLU A 251 -6.83 -2.27 5.17
N LYS A 252 -6.38 -1.07 5.60
CA LYS A 252 -5.68 -0.88 6.89
C LYS A 252 -6.55 -1.29 8.08
N HIS A 253 -7.84 -0.95 8.09
CA HIS A 253 -8.76 -1.38 9.14
C HIS A 253 -8.90 -2.91 9.17
N MET A 254 -9.14 -3.54 8.02
CA MET A 254 -9.28 -5.00 7.90
C MET A 254 -8.01 -5.75 8.31
N VAL A 255 -6.81 -5.21 8.02
CA VAL A 255 -5.54 -5.77 8.50
C VAL A 255 -5.40 -5.64 10.02
N ALA A 256 -5.75 -4.49 10.61
CA ALA A 256 -5.73 -4.31 12.06
C ALA A 256 -6.72 -5.24 12.78
N GLU A 257 -7.92 -5.41 12.23
CA GLU A 257 -8.96 -6.31 12.74
C GLU A 257 -8.55 -7.79 12.59
N LYS A 258 -8.00 -8.19 11.43
CA LYS A 258 -7.40 -9.52 11.24
C LYS A 258 -6.33 -9.81 12.29
N ASN A 259 -5.44 -8.86 12.56
CA ASN A 259 -4.38 -9.03 13.56
C ASN A 259 -4.96 -9.16 14.97
N ARG A 260 -5.98 -8.36 15.33
CA ARG A 260 -6.72 -8.49 16.60
C ARG A 260 -7.38 -9.87 16.75
N LEU A 261 -7.96 -10.40 15.68
CA LEU A 261 -8.55 -11.74 15.67
C LEU A 261 -7.49 -12.85 15.77
N LEU A 262 -6.33 -12.70 15.11
CA LEU A 262 -5.20 -13.63 15.22
C LEU A 262 -4.63 -13.69 16.65
N TYR A 263 -4.49 -12.54 17.34
CA TYR A 263 -4.10 -12.53 18.75
C TYR A 263 -5.11 -13.29 19.63
N ARG A 264 -6.41 -13.11 19.38
CA ARG A 264 -7.47 -13.82 20.13
C ARG A 264 -7.54 -15.31 19.80
N LEU A 265 -7.25 -15.71 18.56
CA LEU A 265 -7.12 -17.13 18.20
C LEU A 265 -5.94 -17.76 18.94
N ARG A 266 -4.77 -17.11 18.96
CA ARG A 266 -3.57 -17.62 19.65
C ARG A 266 -3.75 -17.75 21.16
N ASP A 267 -4.48 -16.81 21.78
CA ASP A 267 -4.89 -16.89 23.17
C ASP A 267 -5.84 -18.08 23.41
N LEU A 268 -6.83 -18.31 22.54
CA LEU A 268 -7.73 -19.47 22.64
C LEU A 268 -7.00 -20.81 22.39
N GLU A 269 -6.02 -20.85 21.49
CA GLU A 269 -5.15 -22.02 21.26
C GLU A 269 -4.34 -22.37 22.51
N LEU A 270 -3.72 -21.39 23.17
CA LEU A 270 -2.99 -21.60 24.44
C LEU A 270 -3.93 -22.05 25.58
N ASN A 271 -5.13 -21.49 25.67
CA ASN A 271 -6.14 -21.91 26.64
C ASN A 271 -6.64 -23.34 26.37
N LEU A 272 -6.79 -23.74 25.10
CA LEU A 272 -7.14 -25.11 24.71
C LEU A 272 -6.03 -26.11 25.05
N GLU A 273 -4.76 -25.78 24.78
CA GLU A 273 -3.62 -26.64 25.11
C GLU A 273 -3.47 -26.84 26.63
N SER A 274 -3.71 -25.77 27.40
CA SER A 274 -3.76 -25.81 28.87
C SER A 274 -4.89 -26.73 29.37
N GLN A 275 -6.11 -26.63 28.81
CA GLN A 275 -7.21 -27.54 29.17
C GLN A 275 -7.00 -28.98 28.71
N MET A 276 -6.35 -29.20 27.55
CA MET A 276 -5.96 -30.55 27.10
C MET A 276 -4.93 -31.19 28.03
N SER A 277 -3.96 -30.40 28.51
CA SER A 277 -2.98 -30.83 29.52
C SER A 277 -3.66 -31.20 30.85
N GLN A 278 -4.50 -30.31 31.38
CA GLN A 278 -5.28 -30.56 32.61
C GLN A 278 -6.21 -31.78 32.48
N LYS A 279 -6.84 -31.95 31.31
CA LYS A 279 -7.67 -33.11 31.00
C LYS A 279 -6.83 -34.39 31.00
N SER A 280 -5.64 -34.40 30.39
CA SER A 280 -4.74 -35.55 30.38
C SER A 280 -4.34 -35.97 31.80
N GLU A 281 -3.97 -35.01 32.66
CA GLU A 281 -3.69 -35.25 34.08
C GLU A 281 -4.89 -35.83 34.84
N LEU A 282 -6.11 -35.35 34.57
CA LEU A 282 -7.32 -35.84 35.23
C LEU A 282 -7.68 -37.25 34.74
N GLU A 283 -7.54 -37.53 33.44
CA GLU A 283 -7.69 -38.88 32.90
C GLU A 283 -6.63 -39.85 33.46
N GLU A 284 -5.41 -39.37 33.73
CA GLU A 284 -4.36 -40.15 34.41
C GLU A 284 -4.73 -40.50 35.84
N LYS A 285 -5.07 -39.50 36.65
CA LYS A 285 -5.52 -39.70 38.05
C LYS A 285 -6.75 -40.62 38.13
N LEU A 286 -7.60 -40.61 37.09
CA LEU A 286 -8.76 -41.49 36.96
C LEU A 286 -8.35 -42.93 36.53
N ARG A 287 -7.34 -43.09 35.67
CA ARG A 287 -6.72 -44.40 35.38
C ARG A 287 -6.13 -45.02 36.65
N ASP A 288 -5.35 -44.25 37.40
CA ASP A 288 -4.70 -44.70 38.65
C ASP A 288 -5.72 -45.12 39.70
N LYS A 289 -6.74 -44.29 39.95
CA LYS A 289 -7.83 -44.66 40.86
C LYS A 289 -8.67 -45.85 40.36
N ASN A 290 -8.78 -46.07 39.05
CA ASN A 290 -9.38 -47.30 38.52
C ASN A 290 -8.49 -48.54 38.70
N TYR A 291 -7.17 -48.41 38.84
CA TYR A 291 -6.31 -49.53 39.23
C TYR A 291 -6.41 -49.82 40.73
N GLU A 292 -6.34 -48.79 41.58
CA GLU A 292 -6.53 -48.89 43.04
C GLU A 292 -7.90 -49.51 43.39
N ILE A 293 -8.98 -49.11 42.70
CA ILE A 293 -10.31 -49.72 42.86
C ILE A 293 -10.30 -51.20 42.45
N LYS A 294 -9.60 -51.59 41.36
CA LYS A 294 -9.53 -53.00 40.94
C LYS A 294 -8.81 -53.85 41.98
N GLU A 295 -7.67 -53.40 42.47
CA GLU A 295 -6.91 -54.09 43.52
C GLU A 295 -7.76 -54.25 44.78
N LEU A 296 -8.40 -53.18 45.24
CA LEU A 296 -9.33 -53.23 46.39
C LEU A 296 -10.54 -54.13 46.13
N THR A 297 -11.07 -54.24 44.91
CA THR A 297 -12.18 -55.18 44.62
C THR A 297 -11.75 -56.63 44.65
N GLU A 298 -10.54 -56.96 44.17
CA GLU A 298 -10.01 -58.32 44.23
C GLU A 298 -9.58 -58.70 45.66
N GLU A 299 -9.01 -57.76 46.43
CA GLU A 299 -8.73 -57.96 47.86
C GLU A 299 -10.04 -58.18 48.65
N ASN A 300 -11.08 -57.39 48.40
CA ASN A 300 -12.41 -57.60 48.99
C ASN A 300 -13.00 -58.96 48.61
N LYS A 301 -12.80 -59.43 47.37
CA LYS A 301 -13.22 -60.77 46.92
C LYS A 301 -12.47 -61.88 47.67
N VAL A 302 -11.16 -61.78 47.83
CA VAL A 302 -10.36 -62.71 48.65
C VAL A 302 -10.82 -62.67 50.12
N PHE A 303 -11.14 -61.50 50.67
CA PHE A 303 -11.74 -61.40 52.01
C PHE A 303 -13.15 -62.00 52.09
N GLN A 304 -13.97 -61.92 51.05
CA GLN A 304 -15.29 -62.57 51.00
C GLN A 304 -15.16 -64.10 50.92
N GLU A 305 -14.26 -64.61 50.08
CA GLU A 305 -13.94 -66.04 49.99
C GLU A 305 -13.44 -66.59 51.33
N ARG A 306 -12.50 -65.90 51.99
CA ARG A 306 -12.02 -66.25 53.34
C ARG A 306 -13.10 -66.12 54.42
N ASN A 307 -13.99 -65.14 54.32
CA ASN A 307 -15.15 -65.04 55.22
C ASN A 307 -16.15 -66.18 54.99
N HIS A 308 -16.29 -66.67 53.76
CA HIS A 308 -17.13 -67.83 53.46
C HIS A 308 -16.53 -69.11 54.03
N GLU A 309 -15.22 -69.33 53.84
CA GLU A 309 -14.45 -70.43 54.44
C GLU A 309 -14.55 -70.45 55.98
N LEU A 310 -14.32 -69.29 56.61
CA LEU A 310 -14.48 -69.13 58.06
C LEU A 310 -15.90 -69.42 58.54
N ARG A 311 -16.94 -69.03 57.78
CA ARG A 311 -18.32 -69.41 58.09
C ARG A 311 -18.55 -70.91 57.96
N THR A 312 -18.06 -71.56 56.90
CA THR A 312 -18.24 -73.02 56.72
C THR A 312 -17.52 -73.82 57.80
N THR A 313 -16.30 -73.42 58.18
CA THR A 313 -15.57 -74.07 59.28
C THR A 313 -16.22 -73.79 60.65
N MET A 314 -16.78 -72.60 60.86
CA MET A 314 -17.54 -72.28 62.08
C MET A 314 -18.85 -73.10 62.17
N THR A 315 -19.57 -73.30 61.06
CA THR A 315 -20.73 -74.20 61.02
C THR A 315 -20.32 -75.65 61.31
N GLN A 316 -19.26 -76.17 60.67
CA GLN A 316 -18.73 -77.50 60.93
C GLN A 316 -18.32 -77.68 62.40
N LYS A 317 -17.68 -76.68 63.02
CA LYS A 317 -17.38 -76.72 64.47
C LYS A 317 -18.61 -76.61 65.35
N GLY A 318 -19.66 -75.91 64.93
CA GLY A 318 -20.97 -75.93 65.59
C GLY A 318 -21.62 -77.33 65.55
N GLU A 319 -21.53 -78.03 64.42
CA GLU A 319 -22.01 -79.40 64.25
C GLU A 319 -21.18 -80.40 65.07
N GLU A 320 -19.84 -80.31 65.06
CA GLU A 320 -18.95 -81.09 65.93
C GLU A 320 -19.29 -80.89 67.42
N LEU A 321 -19.47 -79.64 67.87
CA LEU A 321 -19.83 -79.34 69.26
C LEU A 321 -21.23 -79.85 69.60
N SER A 322 -22.20 -79.77 68.68
CA SER A 322 -23.54 -80.33 68.89
C SER A 322 -23.51 -81.86 68.98
N ASN A 323 -22.65 -82.52 68.21
CA ASN A 323 -22.39 -83.96 68.34
C ASN A 323 -21.78 -84.29 69.72
N PHE A 324 -20.75 -83.56 70.14
CA PHE A 324 -20.08 -83.78 71.42
C PHE A 324 -20.99 -83.51 72.64
N VAL A 325 -21.83 -82.48 72.59
CA VAL A 325 -22.85 -82.22 73.63
C VAL A 325 -23.84 -83.39 73.71
N ARG A 326 -24.35 -83.86 72.58
CA ARG A 326 -25.25 -85.02 72.53
C ARG A 326 -24.58 -86.32 73.01
N GLU A 327 -23.29 -86.51 72.73
CA GLU A 327 -22.51 -87.61 73.30
C GLU A 327 -22.37 -87.47 74.82
N HIS A 328 -22.10 -86.26 75.33
CA HIS A 328 -22.04 -86.02 76.78
C HIS A 328 -23.40 -86.22 77.46
N GLU A 329 -24.50 -85.74 76.89
CA GLU A 329 -25.86 -85.99 77.37
C GLU A 329 -26.16 -87.51 77.44
N ASN A 330 -25.73 -88.29 76.46
CA ASN A 330 -25.88 -89.75 76.50
C ASN A 330 -25.04 -90.40 77.61
N HIS A 331 -23.81 -89.94 77.85
CA HIS A 331 -22.98 -90.40 78.96
C HIS A 331 -23.55 -89.98 80.33
N GLU A 332 -24.08 -88.77 80.45
CA GLU A 332 -24.71 -88.25 81.67
C GLU A 332 -26.02 -88.99 82.00
N ASN A 333 -26.84 -89.31 80.99
CA ASN A 333 -28.00 -90.18 81.15
C ASN A 333 -27.58 -91.60 81.59
N GLY A 334 -26.48 -92.14 81.05
CA GLY A 334 -25.90 -93.41 81.49
C GLY A 334 -25.43 -93.37 82.97
N ALA A 335 -24.63 -92.38 83.34
CA ALA A 335 -24.14 -92.19 84.70
C ALA A 335 -25.29 -91.90 85.70
N SER A 336 -26.33 -91.18 85.29
CA SER A 336 -27.54 -90.95 86.07
C SER A 336 -28.28 -92.27 86.38
N MET A 337 -28.33 -93.19 85.42
CA MET A 337 -28.90 -94.54 85.60
C MET A 337 -28.03 -95.42 86.53
N GLU A 338 -26.70 -95.32 86.46
CA GLU A 338 -25.79 -95.95 87.44
C GLU A 338 -25.97 -95.37 88.85
N VAL A 339 -26.07 -94.04 88.98
CA VAL A 339 -26.36 -93.37 90.26
C VAL A 339 -27.72 -93.80 90.81
N MET A 340 -28.73 -93.99 89.96
CA MET A 340 -30.06 -94.47 90.37
C MET A 340 -30.01 -95.91 90.93
N THR A 341 -29.23 -96.80 90.31
CA THR A 341 -29.04 -98.17 90.83
C THR A 341 -28.19 -98.23 92.10
N LEU A 342 -27.13 -97.42 92.20
CA LEU A 342 -26.34 -97.28 93.43
C LEU A 342 -27.18 -96.70 94.59
N LYS A 343 -28.06 -95.73 94.31
CA LYS A 343 -28.99 -95.14 95.29
C LYS A 343 -30.00 -96.15 95.81
N ALA A 344 -30.49 -97.06 94.98
CA ALA A 344 -31.34 -98.17 95.43
C ALA A 344 -30.58 -99.09 96.41
N LYS A 345 -29.35 -99.49 96.06
CA LYS A 345 -28.49 -100.34 96.90
C LYS A 345 -28.08 -99.69 98.22
N LEU A 346 -27.92 -98.36 98.25
CA LEU A 346 -27.66 -97.61 99.48
C LEU A 346 -28.87 -97.63 100.44
N ASN A 347 -30.10 -97.57 99.92
CA ASN A 347 -31.30 -97.69 100.74
C ASN A 347 -31.46 -99.10 101.34
N GLU A 348 -31.06 -100.14 100.59
CA GLU A 348 -31.06 -101.53 101.05
C GLU A 348 -30.08 -101.73 102.23
N MET A 349 -28.82 -101.31 102.07
CA MET A 349 -27.82 -101.35 103.17
C MET A 349 -28.24 -100.51 104.38
N ARG A 350 -28.98 -99.41 104.18
CA ARG A 350 -29.49 -98.58 105.29
C ARG A 350 -30.53 -99.33 106.13
N LEU A 351 -31.46 -100.04 105.49
CA LEU A 351 -32.44 -100.88 106.17
C LEU A 351 -31.75 -101.97 107.01
N GLU A 352 -30.70 -102.58 106.45
CA GLU A 352 -29.87 -103.57 107.15
C GLU A 352 -29.22 -102.97 108.40
N LEU A 353 -28.65 -101.76 108.30
CA LEU A 353 -28.03 -101.01 109.40
C LEU A 353 -29.03 -100.69 110.53
N ASP A 354 -30.26 -100.27 110.20
CA ASP A 354 -31.31 -100.00 111.17
C ASP A 354 -31.70 -101.29 111.94
N THR A 355 -31.79 -102.45 111.27
CA THR A 355 -32.05 -103.74 111.96
C THR A 355 -30.91 -104.18 112.88
N MET A 356 -29.65 -103.92 112.49
CA MET A 356 -28.48 -104.20 113.33
C MET A 356 -28.42 -103.28 114.58
N HIS A 357 -28.88 -102.04 114.45
CA HIS A 357 -29.00 -101.12 115.59
C HIS A 357 -30.02 -101.63 116.63
N GLU A 358 -31.15 -102.20 116.20
CA GLU A 358 -32.13 -102.77 117.13
C GLU A 358 -31.63 -104.07 117.82
N GLN A 359 -30.77 -104.85 117.15
CA GLN A 359 -30.09 -105.98 117.79
C GLN A 359 -29.11 -105.51 118.89
N LYS A 360 -28.33 -104.45 118.65
CA LYS A 360 -27.41 -103.86 119.63
C LYS A 360 -28.14 -103.46 120.92
N ASN A 361 -29.26 -102.74 120.80
CA ASN A 361 -30.00 -102.23 121.95
C ASN A 361 -30.56 -103.35 122.87
N LYS A 362 -30.83 -104.55 122.30
CA LYS A 362 -31.26 -105.73 123.07
C LYS A 362 -30.14 -106.35 123.90
N LEU A 363 -28.88 -106.27 123.43
CA LEU A 363 -27.70 -106.77 124.16
C LEU A 363 -27.28 -105.83 125.29
N GLU A 364 -27.37 -104.51 125.11
CA GLU A 364 -27.00 -103.55 126.17
C GLU A 364 -27.89 -103.69 127.42
N GLN A 365 -29.20 -103.94 127.25
CA GLN A 365 -30.10 -104.27 128.37
C GLN A 365 -29.77 -105.57 129.10
N GLN A 366 -29.00 -106.49 128.49
CA GLN A 366 -28.57 -107.73 129.14
C GLN A 366 -27.35 -107.50 130.05
N ILE A 367 -26.44 -106.60 129.63
CA ILE A 367 -25.24 -106.24 130.40
C ILE A 367 -25.61 -105.50 131.69
N GLU A 368 -26.53 -104.53 131.62
CA GLU A 368 -26.96 -103.72 132.76
C GLU A 368 -27.53 -104.56 133.93
N ARG A 369 -28.25 -105.65 133.63
CA ARG A 369 -28.77 -106.58 134.64
C ARG A 369 -27.64 -107.32 135.36
N SER A 370 -26.65 -107.83 134.62
CA SER A 370 -25.54 -108.61 135.18
C SER A 370 -24.59 -107.77 136.06
N GLN A 371 -24.43 -106.47 135.77
CA GLN A 371 -23.63 -105.57 136.61
C GLN A 371 -24.27 -105.35 137.99
N LYS A 372 -25.60 -105.37 138.08
CA LYS A 372 -26.32 -105.13 139.35
C LYS A 372 -26.11 -106.26 140.36
N GLU A 373 -26.08 -107.50 139.89
CA GLU A 373 -25.87 -108.69 140.72
C GLU A 373 -24.43 -108.76 141.27
N TYR A 374 -23.44 -108.24 140.53
CA TYR A 374 -22.04 -108.22 140.94
C TYR A 374 -21.79 -107.33 142.19
N VAL A 375 -22.44 -106.17 142.27
CA VAL A 375 -22.23 -105.19 143.36
C VAL A 375 -22.69 -105.72 144.73
N GLU A 376 -23.76 -106.50 144.77
CA GLU A 376 -24.24 -107.12 146.02
C GLU A 376 -23.32 -108.26 146.52
N SER A 377 -22.53 -108.87 145.63
CA SER A 377 -21.55 -109.89 146.02
C SER A 377 -20.38 -109.27 146.79
N LEU A 378 -19.87 -108.13 146.31
CA LEU A 378 -18.65 -107.48 146.81
C LEU A 378 -18.77 -107.04 148.29
N THR A 379 -19.88 -106.41 148.66
CA THR A 379 -20.15 -105.89 150.01
C THR A 379 -20.25 -106.96 151.10
N ARG A 380 -20.44 -108.24 150.73
CA ARG A 380 -20.37 -109.37 151.67
C ARG A 380 -18.93 -109.78 152.00
N MET A 381 -17.98 -109.52 151.11
CA MET A 381 -16.57 -109.92 151.26
C MET A 381 -15.79 -109.00 152.19
N GLU A 382 -16.01 -107.69 152.09
CA GLU A 382 -15.30 -106.67 152.88
C GLU A 382 -15.50 -106.84 154.40
N ASN A 383 -16.71 -107.25 154.80
CA ASN A 383 -17.08 -107.50 156.20
C ASN A 383 -16.36 -108.70 156.85
N LEU A 384 -15.73 -109.59 156.07
CA LEU A 384 -14.88 -110.67 156.60
C LEU A 384 -13.44 -110.22 156.81
N ASN A 385 -12.87 -109.45 155.87
CA ASN A 385 -11.48 -108.97 155.95
C ASN A 385 -11.22 -108.10 157.19
N ALA A 386 -12.20 -107.29 157.60
CA ALA A 386 -12.11 -106.43 158.78
C ALA A 386 -11.86 -107.18 160.10
N LYS A 387 -12.20 -108.47 160.19
CA LYS A 387 -12.02 -109.29 161.42
C LYS A 387 -10.68 -110.02 161.52
N LEU A 388 -9.96 -110.18 160.42
CA LEU A 388 -8.64 -110.84 160.41
C LEU A 388 -7.51 -109.84 160.74
N ALA A 389 -7.66 -108.57 160.34
CA ALA A 389 -6.66 -107.53 160.57
C ALA A 389 -6.34 -107.29 162.06
N THR A 390 -7.31 -107.50 162.96
CA THR A 390 -7.13 -107.26 164.41
C THR A 390 -6.43 -108.38 165.17
N GLN A 391 -6.25 -109.58 164.59
CA GLN A 391 -5.57 -110.69 165.28
C GLN A 391 -4.06 -110.78 165.01
N ILE A 392 -3.55 -110.11 163.95
CA ILE A 392 -2.14 -110.24 163.54
C ILE A 392 -1.23 -109.30 164.36
N GLY A 393 -1.64 -108.05 164.55
CA GLY A 393 -0.78 -107.01 165.17
C GLY A 393 -0.41 -107.22 166.65
N ASP A 394 -1.12 -108.11 167.37
CA ASP A 394 -0.81 -108.42 168.78
C ASP A 394 0.29 -109.49 168.94
N GLN A 395 0.63 -110.24 167.88
CA GLN A 395 1.68 -111.26 167.94
C GLN A 395 3.07 -110.73 167.56
N GLU A 396 3.15 -109.70 166.73
CA GLU A 396 4.44 -109.20 166.19
C GLU A 396 5.32 -108.53 167.27
N LYS A 397 4.72 -107.80 168.22
CA LYS A 397 5.46 -107.03 169.25
C LYS A 397 6.26 -107.88 170.24
N MET A 398 5.89 -109.15 170.45
CA MET A 398 6.63 -110.03 171.36
C MET A 398 7.99 -110.46 170.77
N ILE A 399 8.11 -110.47 169.45
CA ILE A 399 9.33 -110.87 168.73
C ILE A 399 10.35 -109.71 168.71
N GLU A 400 9.88 -108.46 168.61
CA GLU A 400 10.72 -107.27 168.58
C GLU A 400 11.58 -107.14 169.86
N GLN A 401 11.01 -107.51 171.01
CA GLN A 401 11.66 -107.46 172.34
C GLN A 401 12.92 -108.33 172.46
N LEU A 402 13.01 -109.46 171.72
CA LEU A 402 14.19 -110.35 171.71
C LEU A 402 15.24 -109.94 170.64
N SER A 403 14.91 -109.00 169.75
CA SER A 403 15.81 -108.57 168.68
C SER A 403 16.87 -107.55 169.15
N GLU A 404 16.54 -106.74 170.17
CA GLU A 404 17.37 -105.60 170.60
C GLU A 404 18.54 -106.02 171.49
N GLU A 405 18.38 -107.06 172.33
CA GLU A 405 19.48 -107.63 173.12
C GLU A 405 20.64 -108.11 172.22
N ASN A 406 20.31 -108.68 171.06
CA ASN A 406 21.27 -109.20 170.09
C ASN A 406 22.03 -108.07 169.34
N LYS A 407 21.53 -106.82 169.37
CA LYS A 407 22.27 -105.65 168.84
C LYS A 407 23.36 -105.18 169.80
N GLN A 408 23.17 -105.29 171.12
CA GLN A 408 24.20 -104.87 172.09
C GLN A 408 25.50 -105.67 171.94
N ALA A 409 25.42 -106.98 171.62
CA ALA A 409 26.58 -107.80 171.30
C ALA A 409 27.38 -107.29 170.08
N LYS A 410 26.70 -106.77 169.05
CA LYS A 410 27.37 -106.24 167.84
C LYS A 410 28.14 -104.93 168.09
N VAL A 411 27.80 -104.17 169.14
CA VAL A 411 28.56 -102.95 169.54
C VAL A 411 29.94 -103.32 170.12
N VAL A 412 30.11 -104.52 170.68
CA VAL A 412 31.42 -105.04 171.08
C VAL A 412 32.23 -105.44 169.84
N PHE A 413 31.59 -106.07 168.84
CA PHE A 413 32.24 -106.51 167.60
C PHE A 413 32.77 -105.33 166.75
N SER A 414 32.05 -104.19 166.69
CA SER A 414 32.51 -103.00 165.96
C SER A 414 33.71 -102.31 166.63
N LYS A 415 33.84 -102.35 167.96
CA LYS A 415 35.04 -101.88 168.69
C LYS A 415 36.30 -102.70 168.37
N LEU A 416 36.16 -103.93 167.89
CA LEU A 416 37.28 -104.73 167.36
C LEU A 416 37.56 -104.39 165.89
N LYS A 417 36.51 -104.20 165.09
CA LYS A 417 36.61 -103.88 163.65
C LYS A 417 37.24 -102.50 163.37
N THR A 418 37.08 -101.53 164.27
CA THR A 418 37.77 -100.23 164.18
C THR A 418 39.30 -100.35 164.33
N VAL A 419 39.82 -101.38 164.98
CA VAL A 419 41.26 -101.66 165.07
C VAL A 419 41.78 -102.21 163.74
N GLN A 420 41.08 -103.20 163.16
CA GLN A 420 41.47 -103.84 161.90
C GLN A 420 41.48 -102.88 160.70
N VAL A 421 40.37 -102.17 160.45
CA VAL A 421 40.25 -101.26 159.28
C VAL A 421 41.19 -100.06 159.38
N THR A 422 41.64 -99.70 160.59
CA THR A 422 42.65 -98.65 160.81
C THR A 422 44.09 -99.15 160.59
N ALA A 423 44.33 -100.46 160.60
CA ALA A 423 45.58 -101.06 160.16
C ALA A 423 45.62 -101.24 158.64
N GLU A 424 44.57 -101.82 158.05
CA GLU A 424 44.45 -102.08 156.60
C GLU A 424 44.58 -100.79 155.77
N ARG A 425 43.90 -99.71 156.20
CA ARG A 425 43.99 -98.39 155.56
C ARG A 425 45.41 -97.83 155.57
N LYS A 426 46.12 -97.90 156.70
CA LYS A 426 47.52 -97.45 156.80
C LYS A 426 48.48 -98.28 155.93
N ILE A 427 48.22 -99.58 155.77
CA ILE A 427 49.03 -100.46 154.93
C ILE A 427 48.82 -100.13 153.44
N ASN A 428 47.58 -99.89 153.02
CA ASN A 428 47.29 -99.56 151.62
C ASN A 428 47.75 -98.12 151.25
N GLU A 429 47.50 -97.14 152.11
CA GLU A 429 47.98 -95.75 151.95
C GLU A 429 49.51 -95.71 151.81
N LEU A 430 50.24 -96.44 152.67
CA LEU A 430 51.71 -96.53 152.60
C LEU A 430 52.19 -97.25 151.32
N ALA A 431 51.46 -98.25 150.83
CA ALA A 431 51.78 -98.95 149.58
C ALA A 431 51.51 -98.09 148.33
N GLU A 432 50.42 -97.31 148.32
CA GLU A 432 50.13 -96.29 147.31
C GLU A 432 51.24 -95.22 147.28
N GLU A 433 51.64 -94.68 148.44
CA GLU A 433 52.71 -93.69 148.54
C GLU A 433 54.06 -94.24 148.07
N PHE A 434 54.45 -95.45 148.51
CA PHE A 434 55.72 -96.04 148.06
C PHE A 434 55.72 -96.36 146.56
N ARG A 435 54.59 -96.76 145.98
CA ARG A 435 54.44 -96.93 144.52
C ARG A 435 54.67 -95.60 143.79
N ARG A 436 53.97 -94.53 144.17
CA ARG A 436 54.17 -93.18 143.59
C ARG A 436 55.61 -92.70 143.71
N LYS A 437 56.20 -92.82 144.91
CA LYS A 437 57.59 -92.45 145.20
C LYS A 437 58.61 -93.26 144.39
N MET A 438 58.24 -94.47 143.95
CA MET A 438 59.06 -95.32 143.08
C MET A 438 58.89 -94.98 141.59
N GLU A 439 57.70 -94.59 141.14
CA GLU A 439 57.50 -93.99 139.80
C GLU A 439 58.22 -92.64 139.67
N ASP A 440 58.21 -91.82 140.72
CA ASP A 440 58.94 -90.55 140.76
C ASP A 440 60.45 -90.77 140.77
N ASN A 441 60.95 -91.84 141.39
CA ASN A 441 62.33 -92.30 141.22
C ASN A 441 62.67 -92.53 139.75
N ILE A 442 61.80 -93.20 138.98
CA ILE A 442 62.01 -93.50 137.56
C ILE A 442 61.95 -92.22 136.71
N LYS A 443 61.01 -91.30 136.99
CA LYS A 443 60.91 -90.00 136.28
C LYS A 443 62.09 -89.08 136.59
N LEU A 444 62.50 -88.98 137.86
CA LEU A 444 63.61 -88.12 138.28
C LEU A 444 64.98 -88.66 137.81
N LEU A 445 65.16 -90.00 137.71
CA LEU A 445 66.31 -90.57 137.03
C LEU A 445 66.30 -90.24 135.53
N HIS A 446 65.18 -90.41 134.82
CA HIS A 446 65.10 -90.03 133.41
C HIS A 446 65.43 -88.54 133.20
N GLN A 447 64.90 -87.64 134.03
CA GLN A 447 65.23 -86.21 133.97
C GLN A 447 66.72 -85.95 134.25
N ARG A 448 67.34 -86.63 135.24
CA ARG A 448 68.76 -86.46 135.55
C ARG A 448 69.70 -87.02 134.47
N ILE A 449 69.34 -88.15 133.86
CA ILE A 449 70.06 -88.72 132.70
C ILE A 449 69.95 -87.76 131.52
N HIS A 450 68.73 -87.31 131.19
CA HIS A 450 68.48 -86.37 130.10
C HIS A 450 69.20 -85.02 130.31
N VAL A 451 69.34 -84.52 131.55
CA VAL A 451 70.13 -83.33 131.87
C VAL A 451 71.65 -83.57 131.72
N ALA A 452 72.16 -84.75 132.09
CA ALA A 452 73.56 -85.10 131.90
C ALA A 452 73.91 -85.25 130.40
N GLU A 453 73.04 -85.85 129.61
CA GLU A 453 73.17 -85.96 128.15
C GLU A 453 72.97 -84.59 127.47
N GLN A 454 72.08 -83.74 127.98
CA GLN A 454 71.89 -82.37 127.50
C GLN A 454 73.15 -81.53 127.73
N LEU A 455 73.74 -81.52 128.94
CA LEU A 455 75.00 -80.82 129.20
C LEU A 455 76.16 -81.29 128.30
N ASN A 456 76.23 -82.60 128.03
CA ASN A 456 77.22 -83.17 127.12
C ASN A 456 77.00 -82.72 125.66
N ASN A 457 75.75 -82.55 125.24
CA ASN A 457 75.40 -81.99 123.92
C ASN A 457 75.51 -80.46 123.87
N GLU A 458 75.33 -79.74 124.97
CA GLU A 458 75.48 -78.28 125.04
C GLU A 458 76.95 -77.87 124.92
N ASN A 459 77.88 -78.61 125.54
CA ASN A 459 79.32 -78.49 125.26
C ASN A 459 79.65 -78.70 123.76
N LYS A 460 78.88 -79.56 123.08
CA LYS A 460 79.00 -79.86 121.64
C LYS A 460 78.26 -78.85 120.74
N TYR A 461 77.42 -77.97 121.30
CA TYR A 461 76.51 -77.07 120.56
C TYR A 461 76.75 -75.57 120.83
N SER A 462 77.33 -75.17 121.96
CA SER A 462 77.71 -73.75 122.20
C SER A 462 78.87 -73.31 121.29
N TYR A 463 79.78 -74.24 120.99
CA TYR A 463 80.76 -74.18 119.89
C TYR A 463 80.10 -73.88 118.52
N LYS A 464 78.80 -74.14 118.38
CA LYS A 464 77.99 -73.98 117.16
C LYS A 464 77.14 -72.70 117.17
N ILE A 465 76.69 -72.21 118.33
CA ILE A 465 75.88 -70.96 118.44
C ILE A 465 76.72 -69.69 118.53
N THR A 466 77.99 -69.78 118.93
CA THR A 466 78.96 -68.68 118.74
C THR A 466 79.07 -68.26 117.26
N LYS A 467 78.68 -69.13 116.32
CA LYS A 467 78.55 -68.87 114.88
C LYS A 467 77.25 -68.15 114.48
N GLN A 468 76.15 -68.36 115.19
CA GLN A 468 74.80 -67.93 114.76
C GLN A 468 74.34 -66.60 115.38
N ARG A 469 75.18 -66.00 116.24
CA ARG A 469 74.98 -64.62 116.72
C ARG A 469 74.84 -63.63 115.55
N TYR A 470 75.45 -63.94 114.40
CA TYR A 470 75.44 -63.22 113.11
C TYR A 470 74.16 -63.35 112.25
N GLU A 471 73.12 -64.10 112.67
CA GLU A 471 71.83 -64.12 111.94
C GLU A 471 70.80 -63.13 112.54
N GLU A 472 70.98 -62.79 113.82
CA GLU A 472 70.95 -61.40 114.29
C GLU A 472 69.72 -60.57 113.86
N GLU A 473 69.97 -59.48 113.14
CA GLU A 473 69.06 -58.41 112.74
C GLU A 473 68.04 -58.79 111.66
N TYR A 474 67.87 -60.08 111.32
CA TYR A 474 66.98 -60.50 110.21
C TYR A 474 65.47 -60.50 110.53
N LYS A 475 65.03 -59.37 111.10
CA LYS A 475 63.70 -58.74 111.03
C LYS A 475 62.64 -59.37 111.93
N ASP A 476 62.11 -58.68 112.94
CA ASP A 476 61.73 -57.26 113.03
C ASP A 476 60.73 -56.76 111.94
N ILE A 477 60.20 -57.67 111.12
CA ILE A 477 59.14 -57.37 110.13
C ILE A 477 57.81 -58.07 110.46
N GLY A 478 57.84 -59.29 111.02
CA GLY A 478 56.63 -60.08 111.24
C GLY A 478 55.57 -59.41 112.14
N LYS A 479 55.96 -58.54 113.07
CA LYS A 479 55.05 -57.91 114.05
C LYS A 479 54.41 -56.59 113.61
N LYS A 480 54.45 -56.22 112.32
CA LYS A 480 53.82 -55.01 111.79
C LYS A 480 52.67 -55.22 110.80
N ILE A 481 52.41 -56.45 110.35
CA ILE A 481 51.48 -56.72 109.25
C ILE A 481 50.19 -57.36 109.79
N ALA A 482 49.31 -56.51 110.33
CA ALA A 482 47.90 -56.84 110.59
C ALA A 482 47.09 -56.76 109.28
N HIS A 483 47.40 -57.63 108.33
CA HIS A 483 46.72 -57.77 107.04
C HIS A 483 46.49 -59.25 106.71
N TYR A 484 45.71 -59.47 105.65
CA TYR A 484 45.41 -60.73 104.96
C TYR A 484 44.24 -61.56 105.53
N LYS A 485 43.31 -62.15 104.75
CA LYS A 485 42.80 -62.01 103.34
C LYS A 485 42.04 -63.33 102.95
N ASP A 486 41.29 -63.46 101.83
CA ASP A 486 40.83 -62.47 100.81
C ASP A 486 39.27 -62.41 100.75
N GLU A 487 38.50 -63.38 100.23
CA GLU A 487 38.22 -63.64 98.78
C GLU A 487 36.67 -63.57 98.57
N LYS A 488 35.99 -63.21 97.46
CA LYS A 488 36.17 -63.30 95.97
C LYS A 488 35.89 -64.72 95.39
N PRO A 489 35.50 -64.92 94.09
CA PRO A 489 35.79 -64.06 92.92
C PRO A 489 34.66 -63.72 91.90
N THR A 490 34.95 -62.76 90.98
CA THR A 490 34.32 -62.39 89.65
C THR A 490 33.86 -60.90 89.52
N ARG A 491 33.90 -60.13 88.40
CA ARG A 491 34.80 -59.99 87.19
C ARG A 491 34.40 -58.80 86.24
N ILE A 492 35.16 -57.67 86.19
CA ILE A 492 35.34 -56.72 85.02
C ILE A 492 34.06 -55.92 84.56
N PRO A 493 33.99 -54.85 83.67
CA PRO A 493 34.98 -53.95 82.97
C PRO A 493 34.80 -52.39 83.09
N ASN A 494 35.78 -51.60 82.58
CA ASN A 494 35.75 -50.27 81.88
C ASN A 494 35.03 -49.01 82.51
N GLY A 495 35.19 -47.75 82.01
CA GLY A 495 36.15 -47.12 81.06
C GLY A 495 35.70 -45.72 80.49
N PHE A 496 36.66 -44.88 80.02
CA PHE A 496 36.57 -43.51 79.40
C PHE A 496 36.02 -42.32 80.25
N GLU A 497 36.29 -41.00 80.02
CA GLU A 497 37.52 -40.19 79.72
C GLU A 497 37.24 -38.65 80.00
N PHE A 498 38.19 -37.69 79.78
CA PHE A 498 38.25 -36.34 80.43
C PHE A 498 38.78 -35.15 79.55
N ILE A 499 38.38 -33.87 79.82
CA ILE A 499 38.98 -32.59 79.30
C ILE A 499 38.84 -31.40 80.33
N ALA A 500 39.77 -30.40 80.36
CA ALA A 500 39.69 -29.11 81.09
C ALA A 500 40.63 -27.98 80.52
N LEU A 501 40.46 -26.67 80.82
CA LEU A 501 41.41 -25.54 80.47
C LEU A 501 41.16 -24.14 81.15
N ASN A 502 42.07 -23.17 80.93
CA ASN A 502 42.18 -21.77 81.47
C ASN A 502 43.01 -20.86 80.47
N GLY A 503 43.28 -19.54 80.60
CA GLY A 503 42.97 -18.44 81.55
C GLY A 503 44.02 -17.28 81.50
N LEU A 504 43.80 -16.11 82.17
CA LEU A 504 44.74 -14.96 82.44
C LEU A 504 45.18 -14.04 81.25
N ASP A 505 45.67 -12.78 81.37
CA ASP A 505 45.51 -11.63 82.33
C ASP A 505 46.24 -10.33 81.80
N LEU A 506 45.97 -9.09 82.28
CA LEU A 506 46.76 -7.85 81.95
C LEU A 506 46.50 -6.60 82.85
N ALA A 507 47.47 -5.68 83.01
CA ALA A 507 47.34 -4.37 83.71
C ALA A 507 48.28 -3.26 83.18
N ILE A 508 48.00 -1.96 83.45
CA ILE A 508 48.90 -0.76 83.36
C ILE A 508 48.17 0.51 83.88
N GLU A 509 48.87 1.48 84.49
CA GLU A 509 48.34 2.83 84.78
C GLU A 509 49.45 3.91 84.91
N ASN A 510 49.21 5.13 84.40
CA ASN A 510 49.93 6.42 84.66
C ASN A 510 49.42 7.49 83.67
N LEU A 511 48.74 8.57 84.11
CA LEU A 511 47.84 9.34 83.22
C LEU A 511 47.97 10.89 83.14
N GLU A 512 48.43 11.59 84.17
CA GLU A 512 48.11 13.04 84.27
C GLU A 512 49.02 14.00 83.48
N GLU A 513 50.36 13.80 83.41
CA GLU A 513 51.23 14.72 82.65
C GLU A 513 50.95 14.68 81.13
N TYR A 514 50.37 13.57 80.65
CA TYR A 514 49.83 13.47 79.29
C TYR A 514 48.75 14.53 79.01
N ALA A 515 47.89 14.84 79.97
CA ALA A 515 46.64 15.59 79.74
C ALA A 515 46.86 16.97 79.08
N THR A 516 47.88 17.73 79.49
CA THR A 516 48.12 19.09 78.99
C THR A 516 48.82 19.12 77.63
N ARG A 517 49.63 18.11 77.31
CA ARG A 517 50.11 17.90 75.91
C ARG A 517 48.97 17.41 75.02
N VAL A 518 48.15 16.50 75.54
CA VAL A 518 46.97 15.95 74.87
C VAL A 518 45.98 17.05 74.52
N THR A 519 45.67 18.02 75.38
CA THR A 519 44.72 19.09 75.02
C THR A 519 45.21 19.99 73.89
N LYS A 520 46.50 20.34 73.83
CA LYS A 520 47.04 21.09 72.67
C LYS A 520 47.01 20.24 71.39
N MET A 521 47.52 19.00 71.46
CA MET A 521 47.45 18.06 70.34
C MET A 521 46.01 17.83 69.89
N MET A 522 45.05 17.74 70.80
CA MET A 522 43.62 17.54 70.52
C MET A 522 43.02 18.70 69.73
N CYS A 523 43.46 19.95 69.93
CA CYS A 523 43.00 21.07 69.10
C CYS A 523 43.56 21.01 67.67
N GLU A 524 44.85 20.72 67.51
CA GLU A 524 45.50 20.59 66.19
C GLU A 524 44.97 19.35 65.43
N VAL A 525 44.82 18.22 66.13
CA VAL A 525 44.16 17.01 65.63
C VAL A 525 42.70 17.27 65.31
N LYS A 526 41.95 18.04 66.10
CA LYS A 526 40.54 18.34 65.80
C LYS A 526 40.38 19.17 64.52
N PHE A 527 41.22 20.19 64.31
CA PHE A 527 41.24 20.92 63.02
C PHE A 527 41.54 19.98 61.84
N MET A 528 42.51 19.07 62.00
CA MET A 528 42.82 18.06 60.98
C MET A 528 41.67 17.05 60.80
N MET A 529 40.98 16.64 61.86
CA MET A 529 39.81 15.76 61.81
C MET A 529 38.63 16.42 61.11
N ASP A 530 38.35 17.69 61.38
CA ASP A 530 37.25 18.42 60.75
C ASP A 530 37.54 18.70 59.26
N ARG A 531 38.81 18.96 58.89
CA ARG A 531 39.22 19.01 57.47
C ARG A 531 39.22 17.64 56.78
N MET A 532 39.55 16.55 57.49
CA MET A 532 39.39 15.20 56.96
C MET A 532 37.92 14.77 56.90
N ARG A 533 37.04 15.33 57.73
CA ARG A 533 35.59 15.11 57.69
C ARG A 533 35.01 15.66 56.39
N GLU A 534 35.26 16.94 56.11
CA GLU A 534 34.90 17.61 54.86
C GLU A 534 35.41 16.83 53.63
N LYS A 535 36.70 16.42 53.64
CA LYS A 535 37.26 15.62 52.54
C LYS A 535 36.75 14.17 52.46
N ASN A 536 36.35 13.56 53.56
CA ASN A 536 35.67 12.26 53.53
C ASN A 536 34.22 12.40 53.04
N GLU A 537 33.57 13.53 53.26
CA GLU A 537 32.22 13.84 52.77
C GLU A 537 32.26 14.08 51.25
N GLU A 538 33.23 14.86 50.73
CA GLU A 538 33.51 14.96 49.28
C GLU A 538 33.85 13.59 48.65
N VAL A 539 34.73 12.80 49.29
CA VAL A 539 35.12 11.47 48.78
C VAL A 539 33.96 10.48 48.84
N LYS A 540 33.01 10.64 49.77
CA LYS A 540 31.77 9.88 49.80
C LYS A 540 30.85 10.29 48.65
N GLU A 541 30.62 11.59 48.44
CA GLU A 541 29.81 12.06 47.31
C GLU A 541 30.39 11.61 45.96
N MET A 542 31.72 11.68 45.78
CA MET A 542 32.37 11.14 44.58
C MET A 542 32.21 9.62 44.44
N ARG A 543 32.25 8.85 45.55
CA ARG A 543 31.98 7.41 45.54
C ARG A 543 30.55 7.10 45.15
N ASP A 544 29.58 7.73 45.82
CA ASP A 544 28.15 7.52 45.59
C ASP A 544 27.79 7.84 44.12
N ASN A 545 28.40 8.88 43.53
CA ASN A 545 28.30 9.18 42.09
C ASN A 545 28.96 8.11 41.19
N VAL A 546 30.16 7.63 41.52
CA VAL A 546 30.85 6.58 40.75
C VAL A 546 30.10 5.25 40.78
N ASP A 547 29.52 4.89 41.92
CA ASP A 547 28.73 3.67 42.07
C ASP A 547 27.36 3.81 41.35
N TYR A 548 26.74 5.00 41.34
CA TYR A 548 25.58 5.29 40.47
C TYR A 548 25.92 5.17 38.97
N PHE A 549 27.05 5.72 38.52
CA PHE A 549 27.48 5.57 37.13
C PHE A 549 27.81 4.11 36.76
N ARG A 550 28.29 3.30 37.72
CA ARG A 550 28.47 1.86 37.52
C ARG A 550 27.13 1.16 37.34
N GLU A 551 26.19 1.35 38.26
CA GLU A 551 24.85 0.73 38.16
C GLU A 551 24.12 1.14 36.86
N LEU A 552 24.32 2.37 36.38
CA LEU A 552 23.81 2.83 35.09
C LEU A 552 24.52 2.19 33.89
N LEU A 553 25.83 1.91 33.99
CA LEU A 553 26.61 1.23 32.97
C LEU A 553 26.28 -0.26 32.90
N ASP A 554 26.19 -0.95 34.04
CA ASP A 554 25.83 -2.36 34.16
C ASP A 554 24.46 -2.61 33.50
N LYS A 555 23.45 -1.78 33.81
CA LYS A 555 22.13 -1.81 33.16
C LYS A 555 22.15 -1.52 31.66
N LYS A 556 23.19 -0.84 31.16
CA LYS A 556 23.38 -0.60 29.72
C LYS A 556 24.08 -1.76 29.02
N GLU A 557 25.02 -2.42 29.70
CA GLU A 557 25.64 -3.65 29.22
C GLU A 557 24.63 -4.80 29.18
N GLU A 558 23.79 -4.97 30.20
CA GLU A 558 22.64 -5.91 30.18
C GLU A 558 21.70 -5.61 28.99
N GLN A 559 21.36 -4.34 28.76
CA GLN A 559 20.51 -3.94 27.64
C GLN A 559 21.19 -4.18 26.28
N GLU A 560 22.51 -4.03 26.18
CA GLU A 560 23.26 -4.34 24.95
C GLU A 560 23.33 -5.86 24.71
N LEU A 561 23.56 -6.67 25.74
CA LEU A 561 23.58 -8.13 25.64
C LEU A 561 22.23 -8.68 25.15
N LEU A 562 21.12 -8.20 25.72
CA LEU A 562 19.77 -8.53 25.24
C LEU A 562 19.55 -8.11 23.78
N LEU A 563 20.04 -6.94 23.35
CA LEU A 563 19.94 -6.52 21.96
C LEU A 563 20.80 -7.39 21.02
N ARG A 564 22.00 -7.80 21.44
CA ARG A 564 22.88 -8.72 20.70
C ARG A 564 22.24 -10.11 20.53
N GLU A 565 21.62 -10.64 21.57
CA GLU A 565 20.90 -11.92 21.51
C GLU A 565 19.70 -11.85 20.54
N ASN A 566 18.87 -10.81 20.66
CA ASN A 566 17.75 -10.59 19.73
C ASN A 566 18.21 -10.42 18.28
N LEU A 567 19.32 -9.72 18.03
CA LEU A 567 19.91 -9.60 16.69
C LEU A 567 20.38 -10.94 16.14
N TRP A 568 21.00 -11.79 16.96
CA TRP A 568 21.46 -13.12 16.54
C TRP A 568 20.28 -14.07 16.21
N ILE A 569 19.20 -14.01 16.99
CA ILE A 569 17.95 -14.74 16.69
C ILE A 569 17.37 -14.29 15.35
N LEU A 570 17.26 -12.97 15.13
CA LEU A 570 16.75 -12.41 13.86
C LEU A 570 17.65 -12.75 12.65
N GLU A 571 18.97 -12.77 12.81
CA GLU A 571 19.90 -13.18 11.76
C GLU A 571 19.73 -14.66 11.38
N ALA A 572 19.49 -15.53 12.37
CA ALA A 572 19.17 -16.94 12.15
C ALA A 572 17.80 -17.13 11.46
N GLU A 573 16.77 -16.37 11.85
CA GLU A 573 15.45 -16.40 11.21
C GLU A 573 15.51 -15.91 9.76
N VAL A 574 16.19 -14.79 9.47
CA VAL A 574 16.38 -14.27 8.12
C VAL A 574 17.19 -15.23 7.25
N SER A 575 18.21 -15.90 7.82
CA SER A 575 18.98 -16.93 7.13
C SER A 575 18.11 -18.13 6.73
N LYS A 576 17.20 -18.55 7.62
CA LYS A 576 16.22 -19.60 7.35
C LYS A 576 15.22 -19.18 6.28
N GLU A 577 14.61 -18.00 6.39
CA GLU A 577 13.68 -17.47 5.38
C GLU A 577 14.35 -17.41 4.00
N GLY A 578 15.61 -16.96 3.93
CA GLY A 578 16.41 -16.95 2.70
C GLY A 578 16.55 -18.35 2.06
N GLY A 579 16.75 -19.39 2.87
CA GLY A 579 16.79 -20.78 2.43
C GLY A 579 15.44 -21.29 1.91
N ASP A 580 14.36 -21.05 2.66
CA ASP A 580 13.00 -21.47 2.30
C ASP A 580 12.50 -20.75 1.04
N LYS A 581 12.78 -19.45 0.91
CA LYS A 581 12.49 -18.61 -0.26
C LYS A 581 13.27 -19.08 -1.50
N LEU A 582 14.51 -19.54 -1.34
CA LEU A 582 15.30 -20.15 -2.41
C LEU A 582 14.72 -21.51 -2.84
N ASN A 583 14.15 -22.29 -1.92
CA ASN A 583 13.48 -23.56 -2.24
C ASN A 583 12.15 -23.33 -2.97
N LEU A 584 11.29 -22.43 -2.45
CA LEU A 584 10.06 -22.00 -3.12
C LEU A 584 10.34 -21.51 -4.55
N ARG A 585 11.42 -20.74 -4.77
CA ARG A 585 11.81 -20.29 -6.12
C ARG A 585 12.16 -21.45 -7.06
N LYS A 586 12.81 -22.52 -6.56
CA LYS A 586 13.07 -23.74 -7.36
C LYS A 586 11.76 -24.44 -7.75
N GLU A 587 10.80 -24.51 -6.84
CA GLU A 587 9.50 -25.16 -7.06
C GLU A 587 8.63 -24.37 -8.04
N VAL A 588 8.55 -23.05 -7.90
CA VAL A 588 7.89 -22.16 -8.87
C VAL A 588 8.47 -22.37 -10.27
N SER A 589 9.80 -22.39 -10.42
CA SER A 589 10.43 -22.68 -11.72
C SER A 589 10.37 -24.14 -12.18
N GLN A 590 9.82 -25.07 -11.40
CA GLN A 590 9.36 -26.37 -11.89
C GLN A 590 7.88 -26.31 -12.32
N LEU A 591 7.04 -25.55 -11.61
CA LEU A 591 5.63 -25.34 -11.97
C LEU A 591 5.50 -24.56 -13.28
N GLU A 592 6.25 -23.48 -13.48
CA GLU A 592 6.37 -22.75 -14.75
C GLU A 592 6.67 -23.70 -15.93
N LYS A 593 7.63 -24.62 -15.74
CA LYS A 593 8.01 -25.63 -16.75
C LYS A 593 6.97 -26.73 -16.96
N LYS A 594 6.04 -26.94 -16.01
CA LYS A 594 4.88 -27.84 -16.16
C LYS A 594 3.74 -27.11 -16.88
N VAL A 595 3.43 -25.88 -16.48
CA VAL A 595 2.41 -25.01 -17.11
C VAL A 595 2.74 -24.80 -18.59
N GLY A 596 3.96 -24.37 -18.93
CA GLY A 596 4.39 -24.18 -20.32
C GLY A 596 4.46 -25.46 -21.17
N LYS A 597 4.33 -26.66 -20.58
CA LYS A 597 4.09 -27.93 -21.30
C LYS A 597 2.59 -28.18 -21.51
N LEU A 598 1.77 -27.89 -20.51
CA LEU A 598 0.31 -28.01 -20.58
C LEU A 598 -0.26 -27.01 -21.60
N GLU A 599 0.17 -25.74 -21.59
CA GLU A 599 -0.21 -24.73 -22.58
C GLU A 599 0.05 -25.17 -24.02
N LYS A 600 1.22 -25.77 -24.29
CA LYS A 600 1.56 -26.32 -25.62
C LYS A 600 0.66 -27.50 -26.01
N SER A 601 0.26 -28.31 -25.04
CA SER A 601 -0.70 -29.41 -25.24
C SER A 601 -2.13 -28.89 -25.49
N VAL A 602 -2.53 -27.81 -24.82
CA VAL A 602 -3.83 -27.13 -25.03
C VAL A 602 -3.87 -26.49 -26.42
N LYS A 603 -2.88 -25.67 -26.78
CA LYS A 603 -2.80 -25.02 -28.11
C LYS A 603 -2.83 -26.02 -29.26
N LYS A 604 -2.13 -27.16 -29.12
CA LYS A 604 -2.23 -28.24 -30.11
C LYS A 604 -3.64 -28.82 -30.20
N LYS A 605 -4.31 -29.06 -29.07
CA LYS A 605 -5.70 -29.57 -29.06
C LYS A 605 -6.70 -28.57 -29.64
N GLU A 606 -6.49 -27.27 -29.45
CA GLU A 606 -7.27 -26.20 -30.07
C GLU A 606 -7.09 -26.21 -31.59
N GLU A 607 -5.86 -26.33 -32.08
CA GLU A 607 -5.53 -26.50 -33.49
C GLU A 607 -6.15 -27.79 -34.09
N ASP A 608 -6.00 -28.94 -33.41
CA ASP A 608 -6.65 -30.21 -33.79
C ASP A 608 -8.19 -30.07 -33.85
N LEU A 609 -8.80 -29.28 -32.94
CA LEU A 609 -10.24 -29.03 -32.90
C LEU A 609 -10.71 -28.09 -34.03
N VAL A 610 -9.95 -27.05 -34.36
CA VAL A 610 -10.22 -26.17 -35.51
C VAL A 610 -10.16 -26.97 -36.82
N ASN A 611 -9.10 -27.78 -37.00
CA ASN A 611 -8.95 -28.70 -38.13
C ASN A 611 -10.11 -29.71 -38.23
N LEU A 612 -10.63 -30.21 -37.11
CA LEU A 612 -11.81 -31.08 -37.10
C LEU A 612 -13.10 -30.30 -37.42
N GLY A 613 -13.21 -29.05 -36.97
CA GLY A 613 -14.29 -28.14 -37.32
C GLY A 613 -14.36 -27.85 -38.82
N GLU A 614 -13.21 -27.70 -39.48
CA GLU A 614 -13.12 -27.54 -40.94
C GLU A 614 -13.54 -28.79 -41.69
N LYS A 615 -13.06 -29.97 -41.27
CA LYS A 615 -13.49 -31.27 -41.83
C LYS A 615 -15.01 -31.47 -41.70
N LYS A 616 -15.62 -31.01 -40.59
CA LYS A 616 -17.09 -31.00 -40.43
C LYS A 616 -17.77 -29.99 -41.37
N ARG A 617 -17.25 -28.77 -41.51
CA ARG A 617 -17.78 -27.76 -42.46
C ARG A 617 -17.70 -28.24 -43.91
N GLU A 618 -16.62 -28.93 -44.29
CA GLU A 618 -16.42 -29.55 -45.60
C GLU A 618 -17.44 -30.68 -45.84
N ALA A 619 -17.57 -31.63 -44.91
CA ALA A 619 -18.55 -32.71 -45.01
C ALA A 619 -20.01 -32.21 -45.11
N ILE A 620 -20.35 -31.11 -44.41
CA ILE A 620 -21.65 -30.46 -44.54
C ILE A 620 -21.83 -29.85 -45.95
N ARG A 621 -20.83 -29.13 -46.48
CA ARG A 621 -20.88 -28.58 -47.85
C ARG A 621 -21.06 -29.68 -48.91
N GLN A 622 -20.35 -30.80 -48.77
CA GLN A 622 -20.49 -31.97 -49.65
C GLN A 622 -21.89 -32.59 -49.57
N LEU A 623 -22.45 -32.72 -48.36
CA LEU A 623 -23.81 -33.22 -48.17
C LEU A 623 -24.87 -32.28 -48.77
N CYS A 624 -24.73 -30.96 -48.61
CA CYS A 624 -25.61 -29.97 -49.23
C CYS A 624 -25.61 -30.10 -50.76
N PHE A 625 -24.45 -30.19 -51.39
CA PHE A 625 -24.33 -30.38 -52.85
C PHE A 625 -25.02 -31.66 -53.34
N VAL A 626 -24.89 -32.76 -52.59
CA VAL A 626 -25.59 -34.03 -52.88
C VAL A 626 -27.11 -33.89 -52.72
N ILE A 627 -27.59 -33.17 -51.70
CA ILE A 627 -29.03 -32.89 -51.50
C ILE A 627 -29.58 -32.04 -52.65
N GLU A 628 -28.86 -31.01 -53.09
CA GLU A 628 -29.25 -30.14 -54.21
C GLU A 628 -29.30 -30.93 -55.54
N PHE A 629 -28.26 -31.71 -55.85
CA PHE A 629 -28.25 -32.61 -57.01
C PHE A 629 -29.45 -33.57 -57.03
N HIS A 630 -29.79 -34.19 -55.89
CA HIS A 630 -30.97 -35.05 -55.78
C HIS A 630 -32.28 -34.26 -55.89
N ARG A 631 -32.37 -33.06 -55.33
CA ARG A 631 -33.55 -32.19 -55.42
C ARG A 631 -33.83 -31.79 -56.86
N ASP A 632 -32.82 -31.36 -57.60
CA ASP A 632 -32.96 -30.94 -58.99
C ASP A 632 -33.28 -32.12 -59.92
N ARG A 633 -32.69 -33.29 -59.69
CA ARG A 633 -33.08 -34.53 -60.37
C ARG A 633 -34.54 -34.91 -60.09
N CYS A 634 -35.01 -34.76 -58.85
CA CYS A 634 -36.40 -35.00 -58.49
C CYS A 634 -37.36 -33.97 -59.11
N ASN A 635 -36.99 -32.69 -59.16
CA ASN A 635 -37.74 -31.64 -59.85
C ASN A 635 -37.85 -31.94 -61.36
N TYR A 636 -36.74 -32.26 -62.01
CA TYR A 636 -36.70 -32.64 -63.43
C TYR A 636 -37.62 -33.84 -63.75
N ILE A 637 -37.56 -34.90 -62.93
CA ILE A 637 -38.43 -36.08 -63.09
C ILE A 637 -39.92 -35.70 -62.88
N LYS A 638 -40.21 -34.84 -61.90
CA LYS A 638 -41.56 -34.32 -61.63
C LYS A 638 -42.10 -33.50 -62.81
N ASP A 639 -41.27 -32.65 -63.42
CA ASP A 639 -41.66 -31.81 -64.56
C ASP A 639 -41.85 -32.63 -65.85
N MET A 640 -41.07 -33.69 -66.04
CA MET A 640 -41.32 -34.67 -67.11
C MET A 640 -42.65 -35.42 -66.86
N ALA A 641 -42.95 -35.77 -65.61
CA ALA A 641 -44.20 -36.44 -65.24
C ALA A 641 -45.44 -35.53 -65.37
N THR A 642 -45.33 -34.22 -65.07
CA THR A 642 -46.45 -33.27 -65.29
C THR A 642 -46.67 -32.99 -66.77
N LYS A 643 -45.61 -32.83 -67.58
CA LYS A 643 -45.71 -32.72 -69.05
C LYS A 643 -46.41 -33.94 -69.66
N ASN A 644 -46.02 -35.15 -69.27
CA ASN A 644 -46.67 -36.39 -69.75
C ASN A 644 -48.13 -36.55 -69.26
N ARG A 645 -48.54 -35.87 -68.17
CA ARG A 645 -49.95 -35.82 -67.76
C ARG A 645 -50.73 -34.80 -68.58
N LEU A 646 -50.15 -33.63 -68.86
CA LEU A 646 -50.76 -32.59 -69.69
C LEU A 646 -51.00 -33.08 -71.13
N SER A 647 -50.03 -33.74 -71.75
CA SER A 647 -50.18 -34.33 -73.10
C SER A 647 -51.36 -35.31 -73.19
N ASN A 648 -51.57 -36.11 -72.14
CA ASN A 648 -52.64 -37.11 -72.06
C ASN A 648 -54.01 -36.51 -71.73
N VAL A 649 -54.08 -35.25 -71.28
CA VAL A 649 -55.33 -34.49 -71.15
C VAL A 649 -55.66 -33.82 -72.49
N THR A 650 -54.67 -33.28 -73.20
CA THR A 650 -54.86 -32.67 -74.53
C THR A 650 -55.18 -33.68 -75.65
N SER A 651 -55.10 -34.99 -75.40
CA SER A 651 -55.53 -36.03 -76.34
C SER A 651 -56.90 -36.65 -75.98
N LYS A 652 -57.72 -35.93 -75.20
CA LYS A 652 -59.06 -36.37 -74.77
C LYS A 652 -60.18 -35.32 -74.93
N ASN A 653 -59.83 -34.18 -75.55
CA ASN A 653 -60.74 -33.34 -76.32
C ASN A 653 -60.43 -33.55 -77.81
#